data_AF-A0A2G8HW17-F1
#
_entry.id   AF-A0A2G8HW17-F1
#
_cell.length_a   1.000
_cell.length_b   1.000
_cell.length_c   1.000
_cell.angle_alpha   90.00
_cell.angle_beta   90.00
_cell.angle_gamma   90.00
#
_symmetry.space_group_name_H-M   'P 1'
#
loop_
_entity.id
_entity.type
_entity.pdbx_description
1 polymer ?
#
loop_
_entity_poly.entity_id
_entity_poly.type
_entity_poly.pdbx_seq_one_letter_code
_entity_poly.pdbx_strand_id
1 'polypeptide(L)'
;MKLVQYILISVILYLSTKVLAAEKFDHFEIVDEQKLHSLYGDVSVGLKSANYELANDNALYRSILNELGTTYDSIGQRQAANVLHNQNTTVFGGLNNIGIKYTKDFLDFSIIAGRTVAPDLFSDDKWIVSDEFTIDINASKLLSNLKDQGVVDFSEKQYGAFAGVSFRRTFRSVHFANSYMEGLTLHFDKLFLAFTKFMNKDYLNLGEYEFLQKEDSLSLKAGAIAGAPIYGPIFGSAGVLASYESLSRVDIQSVHEQEKSSENEKLRITMEKVKSASVGVSASISVEFLKLLQMTLLKYDFNYKLEDAQKTYLTFYDQDFEKLKKDSYYSQQVERILKGQKSDLYALRNNVVSLEQRKTEQKESKYSLLFWGGQKEASTQQIEIVKDGVVHRFFKHYYEKIKYKQNIFSRLVAVLVKSLLKLDSIINKDSSDSKKVIVEYSADENLIDAKKDINMKEEETVSIGFSHYFFTANTRGVTKRGHKKTALETLNNYSGVDPLAIKLFERDQLIGPVKINGEYKINRDGLYHLLGFSQAEMKSRYEAMCGGKSKGIFKWFRNLFNNCLHKMNSSSKKFYAEWAYNDFSAGIYTYCDSRTKKYSWFKRSRKRRKCMEEYSKRNVPQNIAEVPLWRLKDIIQTIYLEHKNKTQILSFFGYDNVFYYGNFQAHTSEGQSFISYFNEGRFDGLGVVDNFRRENNLRSPASLD
;
A
#
# COMPACT_ATOMS: atom_id res chain seq x y z
N MET A 1 18.55 -2.90 19.90
CA MET A 1 17.69 -2.22 18.91
C MET A 1 18.43 -1.17 18.09
N LYS A 2 18.99 -0.09 18.67
CA LYS A 2 19.72 0.94 17.90
C LYS A 2 20.89 0.39 17.05
N LEU A 3 21.69 -0.54 17.59
CA LEU A 3 22.80 -1.18 16.85
C LEU A 3 22.31 -1.98 15.62
N VAL A 4 21.23 -2.76 15.77
CA VAL A 4 20.61 -3.53 14.67
C VAL A 4 20.03 -2.58 13.63
N GLN A 5 19.41 -1.48 14.05
CA GLN A 5 18.91 -0.43 13.17
C GLN A 5 20.04 0.24 12.38
N TYR A 6 21.18 0.55 13.01
CA TYR A 6 22.36 1.09 12.33
C TYR A 6 22.93 0.09 11.31
N ILE A 7 23.06 -1.19 11.67
CA ILE A 7 23.56 -2.24 10.76
C ILE A 7 22.61 -2.38 9.54
N LEU A 8 21.29 -2.37 9.77
CA LEU A 8 20.30 -2.44 8.69
C LEU A 8 20.36 -1.21 7.78
N ILE A 9 20.50 -0.01 8.34
CA ILE A 9 20.65 1.23 7.55
C ILE A 9 21.96 1.20 6.74
N SER A 10 23.06 0.74 7.32
CA SER A 10 24.34 0.60 6.61
C SER A 10 24.26 -0.43 5.48
N VAL A 11 23.53 -1.54 5.67
CA VAL A 11 23.28 -2.52 4.61
C VAL A 11 22.41 -1.94 3.50
N ILE A 12 21.38 -1.14 3.83
CA ILE A 12 20.55 -0.44 2.84
C ILE A 12 21.37 0.57 2.04
N LEU A 13 22.20 1.38 2.70
CA LEU A 13 23.10 2.33 2.04
C LEU A 13 24.13 1.62 1.16
N TYR A 14 24.73 0.53 1.65
CA TYR A 14 25.68 -0.28 0.89
C TYR A 14 25.03 -0.93 -0.35
N LEU A 15 23.82 -1.48 -0.19
CA LEU A 15 23.07 -2.02 -1.31
C LEU A 15 22.66 -0.92 -2.28
N SER A 16 22.17 0.23 -1.83
CA SER A 16 21.80 1.33 -2.73
C SER A 16 22.98 1.82 -3.59
N THR A 17 24.21 1.81 -3.05
CA THR A 17 25.42 2.22 -3.77
C THR A 17 26.00 1.12 -4.66
N LYS A 18 25.91 -0.15 -4.27
CA LYS A 18 26.35 -1.30 -5.08
C LYS A 18 25.35 -1.70 -6.16
N VAL A 19 24.05 -1.45 -5.96
CA VAL A 19 22.99 -1.71 -6.94
C VAL A 19 23.06 -0.73 -8.10
N LEU A 20 23.50 0.52 -7.86
CA LEU A 20 23.86 1.45 -8.94
C LEU A 20 25.05 0.95 -9.78
N ALA A 21 25.94 0.11 -9.21
CA ALA A 21 26.99 -0.54 -9.99
C ALA A 21 26.48 -1.72 -10.82
N ALA A 22 25.30 -2.28 -10.50
CA ALA A 22 24.64 -3.32 -11.30
C ALA A 22 23.88 -2.75 -12.52
N GLU A 23 23.82 -1.42 -12.69
CA GLU A 23 23.33 -0.79 -13.93
C GLU A 23 24.28 -1.00 -15.12
N LYS A 24 25.49 -1.53 -14.90
CA LYS A 24 26.43 -1.90 -15.96
C LYS A 24 26.58 -3.42 -16.06
N PHE A 25 26.35 -3.95 -17.26
CA PHE A 25 26.38 -5.37 -17.61
C PHE A 25 27.82 -5.89 -17.84
N ASP A 26 28.79 -5.44 -17.05
CA ASP A 26 30.24 -5.72 -17.28
C ASP A 26 30.69 -7.08 -16.69
N HIS A 27 29.77 -8.01 -16.45
CA HIS A 27 30.00 -9.21 -15.63
C HIS A 27 29.82 -10.54 -16.37
N PHE A 28 29.58 -10.52 -17.68
CA PHE A 28 29.36 -11.71 -18.51
C PHE A 28 30.40 -11.77 -19.62
N GLU A 29 30.89 -12.97 -19.92
CA GLU A 29 31.70 -13.20 -21.10
C GLU A 29 30.77 -13.48 -22.27
N ILE A 30 30.82 -12.63 -23.30
CA ILE A 30 30.11 -12.85 -24.56
C ILE A 30 30.93 -13.87 -25.34
N VAL A 31 30.39 -15.06 -25.51
CA VAL A 31 31.03 -16.17 -26.23
C VAL A 31 30.82 -16.02 -27.74
N ASP A 32 29.66 -15.47 -28.14
CA ASP A 32 29.30 -15.28 -29.55
C ASP A 32 28.63 -13.91 -29.78
N GLU A 33 29.45 -12.91 -30.12
CA GLU A 33 29.02 -11.53 -30.38
C GLU A 33 28.15 -11.42 -31.63
N GLN A 34 28.42 -12.23 -32.67
CA GLN A 34 27.63 -12.21 -33.91
C GLN A 34 26.22 -12.75 -33.67
N LYS A 35 26.10 -13.82 -32.89
CA LYS A 35 24.79 -14.38 -32.52
C LYS A 35 24.03 -13.43 -31.59
N LEU A 36 24.70 -12.79 -30.63
CA LEU A 36 24.09 -11.75 -29.81
C LEU A 36 23.56 -10.59 -30.66
N HIS A 37 24.35 -10.11 -31.62
CA HIS A 37 23.95 -9.06 -32.56
C HIS A 37 22.83 -9.54 -33.51
N SER A 38 22.77 -10.82 -33.88
CA SER A 38 21.65 -11.35 -34.68
C SER A 38 20.33 -11.39 -33.91
N LEU A 39 20.39 -11.58 -32.60
CA LEU A 39 19.22 -11.66 -31.71
C LEU A 39 18.69 -10.26 -31.34
N TYR A 40 19.58 -9.29 -31.14
CA TYR A 40 19.23 -7.98 -30.54
C TYR A 40 19.78 -6.74 -31.28
N GLY A 41 20.63 -6.92 -32.29
CA GLY A 41 21.23 -5.82 -33.03
C GLY A 41 20.23 -5.09 -33.93
N ASP A 42 20.63 -3.92 -34.41
CA ASP A 42 19.82 -3.10 -35.31
C ASP A 42 19.75 -3.72 -36.71
N VAL A 43 18.88 -4.72 -36.86
CA VAL A 43 18.49 -5.21 -38.17
C VAL A 43 17.36 -4.31 -38.67
N SER A 44 17.62 -3.54 -39.72
CA SER A 44 16.61 -2.84 -40.51
C SER A 44 15.77 -3.86 -41.28
N VAL A 45 14.97 -4.63 -40.56
CA VAL A 45 13.94 -5.46 -41.19
C VAL A 45 12.90 -4.48 -41.73
N GLY A 46 12.83 -4.36 -43.05
CA GLY A 46 11.77 -3.64 -43.73
C GLY A 46 10.43 -4.28 -43.35
N LEU A 47 9.77 -3.73 -42.33
CA LEU A 47 8.39 -4.03 -41.96
C LEU A 47 7.50 -3.58 -43.14
N LYS A 48 7.30 -4.48 -44.10
CA LYS A 48 6.43 -4.24 -45.28
C LYS A 48 4.94 -4.19 -44.95
N SER A 49 4.50 -4.02 -43.69
CA SER A 49 3.07 -4.12 -43.37
C SER A 49 2.55 -3.30 -42.18
N ALA A 50 3.26 -2.29 -41.67
CA ALA A 50 2.63 -1.32 -40.76
C ALA A 50 3.30 0.06 -40.87
N ASN A 51 2.50 1.13 -40.84
CA ASN A 51 2.94 2.54 -40.86
C ASN A 51 3.74 2.97 -39.60
N TYR A 52 4.35 2.04 -38.88
CA TYR A 52 5.13 2.31 -37.68
C TYR A 52 6.61 2.38 -38.04
N GLU A 53 7.18 3.59 -38.01
CA GLU A 53 8.61 3.82 -38.20
C GLU A 53 9.37 3.44 -36.90
N LEU A 54 9.99 2.25 -36.89
CA LEU A 54 10.58 1.62 -35.69
C LEU A 54 12.09 1.43 -35.81
N ALA A 55 12.73 2.03 -36.83
CA ALA A 55 14.15 1.83 -37.11
C ALA A 55 15.07 2.21 -35.94
N ASN A 56 14.60 3.10 -35.05
CA ASN A 56 15.34 3.57 -33.87
C ASN A 56 14.80 2.99 -32.53
N ASP A 57 13.83 2.07 -32.57
CA ASP A 57 13.19 1.54 -31.36
C ASP A 57 13.71 0.16 -30.95
N ASN A 58 13.55 -0.14 -29.66
CA ASN A 58 14.02 -1.37 -29.02
C ASN A 58 13.56 -2.62 -29.78
N ALA A 59 14.48 -3.55 -30.05
CA ALA A 59 14.25 -4.81 -30.76
C ALA A 59 13.03 -5.60 -30.23
N LEU A 60 12.73 -5.49 -28.94
CA LEU A 60 11.58 -6.13 -28.30
C LEU A 60 10.25 -5.72 -28.95
N TYR A 61 10.03 -4.44 -29.25
CA TYR A 61 8.79 -3.99 -29.88
C TYR A 61 8.65 -4.51 -31.31
N ARG A 62 9.77 -4.67 -32.03
CA ARG A 62 9.78 -5.28 -33.36
C ARG A 62 9.35 -6.75 -33.28
N SER A 63 9.83 -7.51 -32.29
CA SER A 63 9.40 -8.90 -32.07
C SER A 63 7.90 -8.99 -31.76
N ILE A 64 7.37 -8.09 -30.93
CA ILE A 64 5.93 -8.03 -30.64
C ILE A 64 5.14 -7.71 -31.92
N LEU A 65 5.56 -6.74 -32.71
CA LEU A 65 4.86 -6.35 -33.94
C LEU A 65 4.95 -7.39 -35.05
N ASN A 66 6.06 -8.11 -35.17
CA ASN A 66 6.17 -9.22 -36.11
C ASN A 66 5.20 -10.35 -35.77
N GLU A 67 4.99 -10.63 -34.48
CA GLU A 67 4.07 -11.67 -34.02
C GLU A 67 2.60 -11.21 -34.07
N LEU A 68 2.31 -10.00 -33.58
CA LEU A 68 0.95 -9.52 -33.34
C LEU A 68 0.45 -8.48 -34.35
N GLY A 69 1.32 -7.75 -35.04
CA GLY A 69 0.96 -6.54 -35.79
C GLY A 69 -0.10 -6.74 -36.87
N THR A 70 -0.18 -7.94 -37.47
CA THR A 70 -1.21 -8.30 -38.46
C THR A 70 -2.24 -9.31 -37.96
N THR A 71 -2.05 -9.86 -36.76
CA THR A 71 -2.88 -10.95 -36.23
C THR A 71 -3.71 -10.54 -35.02
N TYR A 72 -3.41 -9.40 -34.38
CA TYR A 72 -4.03 -8.97 -33.12
C TYR A 72 -5.56 -8.91 -33.18
N ASP A 73 -6.14 -8.42 -34.28
CA ASP A 73 -7.61 -8.37 -34.45
C ASP A 73 -8.22 -9.77 -34.42
N SER A 74 -7.64 -10.72 -35.18
CA SER A 74 -8.14 -12.10 -35.21
C SER A 74 -8.02 -12.81 -33.85
N ILE A 75 -6.94 -12.51 -33.11
CA ILE A 75 -6.72 -13.02 -31.76
C ILE A 75 -7.79 -12.44 -30.84
N GLY A 76 -7.98 -11.12 -30.86
CA GLY A 76 -8.97 -10.39 -30.07
C GLY A 76 -10.38 -10.90 -30.31
N GLN A 77 -10.80 -11.01 -31.58
CA GLN A 77 -12.12 -11.54 -31.96
C GLN A 77 -12.34 -12.95 -31.43
N ARG A 78 -11.35 -13.84 -31.56
CA ARG A 78 -11.44 -15.20 -31.02
C ARG A 78 -11.56 -15.21 -29.50
N GLN A 79 -10.81 -14.37 -28.79
CA GLN A 79 -10.92 -14.29 -27.33
C GLN A 79 -12.25 -13.70 -26.88
N ALA A 80 -12.74 -12.65 -27.54
CA ALA A 80 -14.05 -12.08 -27.29
C ALA A 80 -15.17 -13.10 -27.55
N ALA A 81 -15.09 -13.85 -28.65
CA ALA A 81 -16.04 -14.91 -28.96
C ALA A 81 -16.03 -16.01 -27.88
N ASN A 82 -14.86 -16.43 -27.40
CA ASN A 82 -14.75 -17.41 -26.31
C ASN A 82 -15.45 -16.92 -25.03
N VAL A 83 -15.30 -15.64 -24.70
CA VAL A 83 -15.97 -14.99 -23.58
C VAL A 83 -17.48 -14.96 -23.76
N LEU A 84 -17.95 -14.64 -24.97
CA LEU A 84 -19.37 -14.55 -25.30
C LEU A 84 -20.05 -15.93 -25.44
N HIS A 85 -19.31 -16.98 -25.83
CA HIS A 85 -19.87 -18.28 -26.23
C HIS A 85 -19.79 -19.38 -25.16
N ASN A 86 -18.94 -19.28 -24.13
CA ASN A 86 -18.78 -20.37 -23.17
C ASN A 86 -18.44 -19.93 -21.73
N GLN A 87 -19.17 -20.55 -20.79
CA GLN A 87 -19.06 -20.52 -19.32
C GLN A 87 -17.72 -21.08 -18.77
N ASN A 88 -16.61 -20.99 -19.52
CA ASN A 88 -15.33 -21.65 -19.23
C ASN A 88 -14.17 -20.66 -19.11
N THR A 89 -14.43 -19.47 -18.58
CA THR A 89 -13.36 -18.54 -18.21
C THR A 89 -12.72 -19.00 -16.91
N THR A 90 -11.41 -19.24 -16.95
CA THR A 90 -10.54 -19.18 -15.77
C THR A 90 -10.74 -17.82 -15.10
N VAL A 91 -11.62 -17.80 -14.10
CA VAL A 91 -12.02 -16.61 -13.35
C VAL A 91 -10.79 -16.01 -12.69
N PHE A 92 -10.36 -14.85 -13.18
CA PHE A 92 -9.41 -14.00 -12.47
C PHE A 92 -10.17 -12.78 -11.94
N GLY A 93 -10.25 -12.67 -10.61
CA GLY A 93 -10.87 -11.53 -9.92
C GLY A 93 -12.36 -11.69 -9.69
N GLY A 94 -12.75 -12.02 -8.46
CA GLY A 94 -14.13 -12.19 -8.08
C GLY A 94 -14.95 -10.91 -8.24
N LEU A 95 -16.10 -11.08 -8.92
CA LEU A 95 -17.25 -10.18 -9.04
C LEU A 95 -17.17 -9.15 -10.18
N ASN A 96 -18.02 -9.40 -11.18
CA ASN A 96 -18.44 -8.57 -12.33
C ASN A 96 -17.48 -8.32 -13.50
N ASN A 97 -16.22 -8.77 -13.47
CA ASN A 97 -15.29 -8.51 -14.58
C ASN A 97 -15.08 -9.75 -15.46
N ILE A 98 -15.95 -9.92 -16.48
CA ILE A 98 -15.74 -10.90 -17.55
C ILE A 98 -14.99 -10.18 -18.69
N GLY A 99 -13.83 -10.70 -19.10
CA GLY A 99 -13.00 -10.06 -20.11
C GLY A 99 -11.96 -10.96 -20.78
N ILE A 100 -11.09 -10.38 -21.62
CA ILE A 100 -10.10 -11.10 -22.43
C ILE A 100 -8.81 -11.28 -21.65
N LYS A 101 -8.15 -12.45 -21.78
CA LYS A 101 -6.77 -12.64 -21.34
C LYS A 101 -5.99 -13.42 -22.39
N TYR A 102 -4.84 -12.88 -22.78
CA TYR A 102 -3.89 -13.51 -23.69
C TYR A 102 -2.50 -13.47 -23.07
N THR A 103 -1.75 -14.55 -23.24
CA THR A 103 -0.35 -14.62 -22.78
C THR A 103 0.46 -15.28 -23.87
N LYS A 104 1.61 -14.70 -24.18
CA LYS A 104 2.57 -15.23 -25.15
C LYS A 104 3.96 -15.14 -24.56
N ASP A 105 4.60 -16.28 -24.45
CA ASP A 105 6.03 -16.35 -24.14
C ASP A 105 6.84 -16.15 -25.43
N PHE A 106 7.79 -15.23 -25.36
CA PHE A 106 8.94 -15.19 -26.26
C PHE A 106 10.10 -15.93 -25.60
N LEU A 107 11.23 -15.99 -26.30
CA LEU A 107 12.46 -16.54 -25.74
C LEU A 107 12.80 -15.79 -24.44
N ASP A 108 12.98 -14.47 -24.54
CA ASP A 108 13.64 -13.69 -23.48
C ASP A 108 12.70 -12.85 -22.63
N PHE A 109 11.43 -12.77 -23.02
CA PHE A 109 10.41 -12.01 -22.33
C PHE A 109 9.06 -12.68 -22.52
N SER A 110 8.05 -12.21 -21.81
CA SER A 110 6.66 -12.61 -22.02
C SER A 110 5.79 -11.38 -22.15
N ILE A 111 4.69 -11.52 -22.89
CA ILE A 111 3.65 -10.51 -22.95
C ILE A 111 2.34 -11.05 -22.40
N ILE A 112 1.60 -10.17 -21.74
CA ILE A 112 0.28 -10.45 -21.20
C ILE A 112 -0.64 -9.31 -21.65
N ALA A 113 -1.74 -9.64 -22.33
CA ALA A 113 -2.78 -8.69 -22.69
C ALA A 113 -4.07 -9.05 -21.94
N GLY A 114 -4.68 -8.09 -21.27
CA GLY A 114 -5.90 -8.24 -20.49
C GLY A 114 -6.91 -7.14 -20.81
N ARG A 115 -8.19 -7.50 -20.96
CA ARG A 115 -9.30 -6.54 -21.09
C ARG A 115 -10.32 -6.80 -20.02
N THR A 116 -10.87 -5.74 -19.44
CA THR A 116 -12.05 -5.80 -18.57
C THR A 116 -13.09 -4.79 -19.03
N VAL A 117 -14.37 -5.13 -18.88
CA VAL A 117 -15.50 -4.31 -19.33
C VAL A 117 -16.52 -4.22 -18.19
N ALA A 118 -16.87 -3.02 -17.77
CA ALA A 118 -17.79 -2.76 -16.66
C ALA A 118 -18.78 -1.64 -17.01
N PRO A 119 -20.03 -1.65 -16.50
CA PRO A 119 -20.96 -0.55 -16.73
C PRO A 119 -20.48 0.72 -16.01
N ASP A 120 -20.68 1.89 -16.62
CA ASP A 120 -20.46 3.17 -15.97
C ASP A 120 -21.53 3.38 -14.88
N LEU A 121 -21.11 3.74 -13.67
CA LEU A 121 -22.02 3.97 -12.53
C LEU A 121 -22.80 5.28 -12.66
N PHE A 122 -22.39 6.17 -13.57
CA PHE A 122 -22.97 7.50 -13.75
C PHE A 122 -23.65 7.67 -15.12
N SER A 123 -23.71 6.61 -15.93
CA SER A 123 -24.35 6.63 -17.25
C SER A 123 -24.91 5.25 -17.59
N ASP A 124 -26.21 5.19 -17.90
CA ASP A 124 -26.89 3.93 -18.21
C ASP A 124 -26.50 3.35 -19.58
N ASP A 125 -25.89 4.16 -20.45
CA ASP A 125 -25.59 3.82 -21.85
C ASP A 125 -24.08 3.63 -22.12
N LYS A 126 -23.24 3.71 -21.09
CA LYS A 126 -21.77 3.64 -21.24
C LYS A 126 -21.18 2.46 -20.49
N TRP A 127 -20.20 1.85 -21.14
CA TRP A 127 -19.37 0.77 -20.60
C TRP A 127 -17.92 1.22 -20.60
N ILE A 128 -17.25 1.05 -19.47
CA ILE A 128 -15.83 1.33 -19.29
C ILE A 128 -15.04 0.11 -19.72
N VAL A 129 -14.17 0.29 -20.70
CA VAL A 129 -13.23 -0.73 -21.18
C VAL A 129 -11.85 -0.39 -20.64
N SER A 130 -11.26 -1.29 -19.86
CA SER A 130 -9.89 -1.16 -19.35
C SER A 130 -9.02 -2.25 -19.95
N ASP A 131 -8.12 -1.84 -20.83
CA ASP A 131 -7.10 -2.65 -21.48
C ASP A 131 -5.76 -2.55 -20.76
N GLU A 132 -5.08 -3.68 -20.60
CA GLU A 132 -3.76 -3.78 -20.02
C GLU A 132 -2.84 -4.62 -20.93
N PHE A 133 -1.66 -4.09 -21.25
CA PHE A 133 -0.62 -4.77 -21.99
C PHE A 133 0.68 -4.74 -21.20
N THR A 134 1.14 -5.90 -20.73
CA THR A 134 2.34 -6.05 -19.92
C THR A 134 3.44 -6.77 -20.69
N ILE A 135 4.65 -6.25 -20.60
CA ILE A 135 5.91 -6.88 -21.03
C ILE A 135 6.68 -7.22 -19.76
N ASP A 136 7.04 -8.49 -19.57
CA ASP A 136 7.78 -8.98 -18.41
C ASP A 136 9.10 -9.65 -18.83
N ILE A 137 10.19 -9.17 -18.26
CA ILE A 137 11.56 -9.66 -18.49
C ILE A 137 12.12 -10.12 -17.14
N ASN A 138 12.44 -11.40 -17.05
CA ASN A 138 13.14 -11.96 -15.91
C ASN A 138 14.59 -12.26 -16.30
N ALA A 139 15.55 -11.64 -15.61
CA ALA A 139 16.97 -11.80 -15.93
C ALA A 139 17.44 -13.26 -15.79
N SER A 140 16.89 -14.04 -14.86
CA SER A 140 17.26 -15.46 -14.72
C SER A 140 16.84 -16.27 -15.93
N LYS A 141 15.65 -16.01 -16.49
CA LYS A 141 15.14 -16.68 -17.71
C LYS A 141 15.97 -16.27 -18.93
N LEU A 142 16.19 -14.97 -19.11
CA LEU A 142 17.03 -14.41 -20.18
C LEU A 142 18.44 -15.01 -20.16
N LEU A 143 19.13 -14.95 -19.02
CA LEU A 143 20.51 -15.43 -18.90
C LEU A 143 20.61 -16.95 -19.11
N SER A 144 19.67 -17.73 -18.57
CA SER A 144 19.61 -19.17 -18.82
C SER A 144 19.47 -19.47 -20.32
N ASN A 145 18.56 -18.78 -21.02
CA ASN A 145 18.37 -19.01 -22.45
C ASN A 145 19.60 -18.61 -23.29
N LEU A 146 20.25 -17.49 -22.97
CA LEU A 146 21.46 -17.06 -23.66
C LEU A 146 22.62 -18.05 -23.44
N LYS A 147 22.73 -18.63 -22.23
CA LYS A 147 23.71 -19.68 -21.93
C LYS A 147 23.41 -20.98 -22.67
N ASP A 148 22.16 -21.41 -22.68
CA ASP A 148 21.72 -22.61 -23.40
C ASP A 148 21.94 -22.48 -24.92
N GLN A 149 21.90 -21.25 -25.45
CA GLN A 149 22.24 -20.95 -26.84
C GLN A 149 23.74 -20.75 -27.10
N GLY A 150 24.59 -20.83 -26.09
CA GLY A 150 26.04 -20.61 -26.21
C GLY A 150 26.43 -19.17 -26.56
N VAL A 151 25.57 -18.20 -26.26
CA VAL A 151 25.82 -16.77 -26.54
C VAL A 151 26.67 -16.14 -25.43
N VAL A 152 26.42 -16.55 -24.19
CA VAL A 152 27.09 -16.04 -22.99
C VAL A 152 27.50 -17.18 -22.08
N ASP A 153 28.58 -17.01 -21.32
CA ASP A 153 28.91 -17.91 -20.22
C ASP A 153 29.03 -17.14 -18.88
N PHE A 154 28.69 -17.83 -17.80
CA PHE A 154 28.73 -17.31 -16.44
C PHE A 154 28.76 -18.44 -15.41
N SER A 155 29.39 -18.14 -14.27
CA SER A 155 29.39 -18.97 -13.05
C SER A 155 28.06 -18.92 -12.31
N GLU A 156 27.80 -19.91 -11.43
CA GLU A 156 26.62 -19.90 -10.55
C GLU A 156 26.55 -18.67 -9.64
N LYS A 157 27.70 -18.14 -9.22
CA LYS A 157 27.77 -16.92 -8.40
C LYS A 157 27.31 -15.69 -9.19
N GLN A 158 27.71 -15.58 -10.47
CA GLN A 158 27.23 -14.54 -11.37
C GLN A 158 25.73 -14.70 -11.62
N TYR A 159 25.26 -15.91 -11.91
CA TYR A 159 23.83 -16.19 -12.08
C TYR A 159 22.99 -15.78 -10.87
N GLY A 160 23.42 -16.17 -9.67
CA GLY A 160 22.73 -15.84 -8.43
C GLY A 160 22.64 -14.33 -8.14
N ALA A 161 23.57 -13.52 -8.65
CA ALA A 161 23.54 -12.06 -8.49
C ALA A 161 22.42 -11.39 -9.31
N PHE A 162 22.03 -11.99 -10.44
CA PHE A 162 21.00 -11.45 -11.34
C PHE A 162 19.67 -12.20 -11.26
N ALA A 163 19.62 -13.35 -10.58
CA ALA A 163 18.42 -14.18 -10.46
C ALA A 163 17.19 -13.45 -9.88
N GLY A 164 17.42 -12.38 -9.11
CA GLY A 164 16.36 -11.56 -8.55
C GLY A 164 16.09 -10.25 -9.29
N VAL A 165 16.69 -10.02 -10.46
CA VAL A 165 16.42 -8.85 -11.31
C VAL A 165 15.23 -9.14 -12.23
N SER A 166 14.24 -8.25 -12.19
CA SER A 166 13.08 -8.30 -13.07
C SER A 166 12.73 -6.90 -13.56
N PHE A 167 12.42 -6.79 -14.85
CA PHE A 167 11.84 -5.59 -15.43
C PHE A 167 10.43 -5.89 -15.91
N ARG A 168 9.48 -5.02 -15.57
CA ARG A 168 8.11 -5.09 -16.03
C ARG A 168 7.69 -3.73 -16.58
N ARG A 169 7.09 -3.73 -17.76
CA ARG A 169 6.44 -2.56 -18.35
C ARG A 169 4.97 -2.86 -18.58
N THR A 170 4.10 -2.07 -17.99
CA THR A 170 2.64 -2.20 -18.15
C THR A 170 2.10 -0.94 -18.82
N PHE A 171 1.34 -1.14 -19.88
CA PHE A 171 0.54 -0.11 -20.50
C PHE A 171 -0.91 -0.36 -20.15
N ARG A 172 -1.63 0.70 -19.81
CA ARG A 172 -3.07 0.64 -19.56
C ARG A 172 -3.78 1.69 -20.41
N SER A 173 -4.90 1.32 -21.00
CA SER A 173 -5.78 2.22 -21.75
C SER A 173 -7.20 2.06 -21.26
N VAL A 174 -7.83 3.15 -20.85
CA VAL A 174 -9.25 3.17 -20.46
C VAL A 174 -10.02 4.02 -21.47
N HIS A 175 -11.11 3.48 -21.99
CA HIS A 175 -11.99 4.13 -22.96
C HIS A 175 -13.44 3.63 -22.78
N PHE A 176 -14.38 4.24 -23.50
CA PHE A 176 -15.81 3.92 -23.40
C PHE A 176 -16.32 3.15 -24.60
N ALA A 177 -17.37 2.35 -24.38
CA ALA A 177 -18.18 1.68 -25.39
C ALA A 177 -19.68 1.83 -25.06
N ASN A 178 -20.56 1.68 -26.03
CA ASN A 178 -22.01 1.84 -25.83
C ASN A 178 -22.70 0.54 -25.39
N SER A 179 -21.99 -0.58 -25.42
CA SER A 179 -22.50 -1.87 -24.94
C SER A 179 -21.37 -2.78 -24.44
N TYR A 180 -21.71 -3.78 -23.64
CA TYR A 180 -20.77 -4.81 -23.21
C TYR A 180 -20.09 -5.53 -24.38
N MET A 181 -20.87 -5.89 -25.41
CA MET A 181 -20.38 -6.58 -26.60
C MET A 181 -19.43 -5.70 -27.42
N GLU A 182 -19.78 -4.43 -27.61
CA GLU A 182 -18.89 -3.45 -28.22
C GLU A 182 -17.61 -3.31 -27.39
N GLY A 183 -17.72 -3.17 -26.08
CA GLY A 183 -16.56 -3.05 -25.20
C GLY A 183 -15.60 -4.23 -25.25
N LEU A 184 -16.10 -5.45 -25.46
CA LEU A 184 -15.24 -6.62 -25.65
C LEU A 184 -14.51 -6.63 -27.01
N THR A 185 -15.09 -6.03 -28.06
CA THR A 185 -14.63 -6.19 -29.45
C THR A 185 -13.97 -4.96 -30.06
N LEU A 186 -14.13 -3.79 -29.44
CA LEU A 186 -13.65 -2.51 -29.96
C LEU A 186 -12.14 -2.32 -29.69
N HIS A 187 -11.41 -1.68 -30.61
CA HIS A 187 -10.02 -1.23 -30.42
C HIS A 187 -9.04 -2.29 -29.87
N PHE A 188 -8.88 -3.43 -30.54
CA PHE A 188 -7.86 -4.41 -30.13
C PHE A 188 -6.43 -3.89 -30.24
N ASP A 189 -6.18 -2.81 -30.98
CA ASP A 189 -4.92 -2.08 -30.99
C ASP A 189 -4.56 -1.55 -29.59
N LYS A 190 -5.55 -1.06 -28.82
CA LYS A 190 -5.35 -0.61 -27.43
C LYS A 190 -5.06 -1.76 -26.46
N LEU A 191 -5.48 -2.98 -26.79
CA LEU A 191 -5.24 -4.19 -25.99
C LEU A 191 -3.88 -4.83 -26.29
N PHE A 192 -3.53 -5.01 -27.56
CA PHE A 192 -2.34 -5.77 -27.98
C PHE A 192 -1.15 -4.89 -28.36
N LEU A 193 -1.39 -3.63 -28.74
CA LEU A 193 -0.39 -2.71 -29.26
C LEU A 193 -0.40 -1.37 -28.50
N ALA A 194 -0.80 -1.38 -27.22
CA ALA A 194 -0.96 -0.18 -26.38
C ALA A 194 0.27 0.74 -26.36
N PHE A 195 1.47 0.18 -26.50
CA PHE A 195 2.73 0.93 -26.52
C PHE A 195 2.81 1.94 -27.68
N THR A 196 2.10 1.69 -28.80
CA THR A 196 2.10 2.58 -29.97
C THR A 196 1.48 3.95 -29.63
N LYS A 197 0.54 4.02 -28.67
CA LYS A 197 -0.07 5.28 -28.23
C LYS A 197 0.91 6.23 -27.53
N PHE A 198 2.02 5.71 -27.04
CA PHE A 198 3.11 6.50 -26.44
C PHE A 198 4.19 6.88 -27.46
N MET A 199 4.01 6.51 -28.72
CA MET A 199 4.90 6.78 -29.83
C MET A 199 4.27 7.79 -30.80
N ASN A 200 5.09 8.43 -31.63
CA ASN A 200 4.67 9.32 -32.72
C ASN A 200 3.65 10.40 -32.34
N LYS A 201 3.61 10.78 -31.06
CA LYS A 201 2.68 11.76 -30.50
C LYS A 201 1.20 11.35 -30.60
N ASP A 202 0.91 10.06 -30.72
CA ASP A 202 -0.46 9.54 -30.76
C ASP A 202 -1.26 9.86 -29.48
N TYR A 203 -0.56 10.12 -28.36
CA TYR A 203 -1.16 10.63 -27.12
C TYR A 203 -1.85 12.00 -27.26
N LEU A 204 -1.63 12.74 -28.35
CA LEU A 204 -2.33 13.99 -28.65
C LEU A 204 -3.72 13.75 -29.29
N ASN A 205 -3.98 12.53 -29.77
CA ASN A 205 -5.21 12.15 -30.49
C ASN A 205 -6.10 11.26 -29.61
N LEU A 206 -6.14 11.53 -28.31
CA LEU A 206 -7.00 10.82 -27.36
C LEU A 206 -8.46 11.23 -27.54
N GLY A 207 -9.33 10.24 -27.54
CA GLY A 207 -10.78 10.44 -27.47
C GLY A 207 -11.20 11.10 -26.16
N GLU A 208 -12.44 11.57 -26.09
CA GLU A 208 -12.97 12.14 -24.84
C GLU A 208 -12.93 11.13 -23.70
N TYR A 209 -12.50 11.59 -22.52
CA TYR A 209 -12.33 10.78 -21.31
C TYR A 209 -11.38 9.59 -21.43
N GLU A 210 -10.63 9.47 -22.53
CA GLU A 210 -9.60 8.45 -22.65
C GLU A 210 -8.44 8.71 -21.68
N PHE A 211 -7.98 7.62 -21.11
CA PHE A 211 -6.87 7.60 -20.18
C PHE A 211 -5.82 6.59 -20.67
N LEU A 212 -4.57 7.01 -20.71
CA LEU A 212 -3.43 6.15 -20.94
C LEU A 212 -2.51 6.16 -19.74
N GLN A 213 -1.94 5.00 -19.44
CA GLN A 213 -0.92 4.87 -18.42
C GLN A 213 0.20 3.98 -18.91
N LYS A 214 1.42 4.35 -18.56
CA LYS A 214 2.62 3.54 -18.74
C LYS A 214 3.35 3.46 -17.42
N GLU A 215 3.59 2.25 -16.95
CA GLU A 215 4.34 1.97 -15.73
C GLU A 215 5.54 1.07 -16.04
N ASP A 216 6.73 1.53 -15.67
CA ASP A 216 7.96 0.78 -15.73
C ASP A 216 8.41 0.43 -14.30
N SER A 217 8.53 -0.85 -13.98
CA SER A 217 9.03 -1.34 -12.70
C SER A 217 10.30 -2.16 -12.90
N LEU A 218 11.36 -1.78 -12.18
CA LEU A 218 12.59 -2.53 -12.05
C LEU A 218 12.70 -3.01 -10.61
N SER A 219 12.77 -4.32 -10.41
CA SER A 219 12.95 -4.91 -9.09
C SER A 219 14.23 -5.72 -9.04
N LEU A 220 14.97 -5.58 -7.94
CA LEU A 220 16.12 -6.41 -7.60
C LEU A 220 15.86 -7.01 -6.22
N LYS A 221 15.98 -8.32 -6.12
CA LYS A 221 15.86 -9.07 -4.86
C LYS A 221 17.11 -9.91 -4.64
N ALA A 222 17.76 -9.73 -3.51
CA ALA A 222 18.94 -10.49 -3.13
C ALA A 222 18.80 -10.96 -1.69
N GLY A 223 18.99 -12.25 -1.43
CA GLY A 223 18.86 -12.78 -0.09
C GLY A 223 19.52 -14.13 0.07
N ALA A 224 19.76 -14.49 1.33
CA ALA A 224 20.29 -15.78 1.72
C ALA A 224 19.49 -16.32 2.89
N ILE A 225 19.26 -17.63 2.89
CA ILE A 225 18.64 -18.35 3.99
C ILE A 225 19.62 -19.44 4.42
N ALA A 226 20.03 -19.42 5.68
CA ALA A 226 20.82 -20.47 6.30
C ALA A 226 19.92 -21.26 7.25
N GLY A 227 20.09 -22.58 7.29
CA GLY A 227 19.38 -23.44 8.23
C GLY A 227 20.28 -24.54 8.76
N ALA A 228 20.03 -24.96 10.00
CA ALA A 228 20.77 -26.03 10.65
C ALA A 228 19.82 -26.89 11.51
N PRO A 229 20.07 -28.21 11.61
CA PRO A 229 19.38 -29.04 12.58
C PRO A 229 19.73 -28.55 14.00
N ILE A 230 18.72 -28.33 14.84
CA ILE A 230 18.90 -27.95 16.25
C ILE A 230 19.05 -29.20 17.09
N TYR A 231 18.10 -30.14 16.98
CA TYR A 231 18.10 -31.42 17.69
C TYR A 231 17.05 -32.37 17.08
N GLY A 232 17.46 -33.58 16.71
CA GLY A 232 16.57 -34.57 16.09
C GLY A 232 15.87 -34.00 14.84
N PRO A 233 14.53 -34.11 14.72
CA PRO A 233 13.78 -33.57 13.58
C PRO A 233 13.57 -32.05 13.63
N ILE A 234 14.13 -31.31 14.60
CA ILE A 234 13.92 -29.86 14.74
C ILE A 234 14.99 -29.10 13.96
N PHE A 235 14.56 -28.18 13.10
CA PHE A 235 15.41 -27.34 12.26
C PHE A 235 15.19 -25.86 12.58
N GLY A 236 16.29 -25.12 12.72
CA GLY A 236 16.29 -23.67 12.78
C GLY A 236 16.69 -23.09 11.43
N SER A 237 16.07 -22.00 11.02
CA SER A 237 16.53 -21.20 9.88
C SER A 237 16.54 -19.71 10.19
N ALA A 238 17.49 -19.01 9.59
CA ALA A 238 17.58 -17.57 9.59
C ALA A 238 17.86 -17.09 8.17
N GLY A 239 17.15 -16.06 7.73
CA GLY A 239 17.31 -15.52 6.40
C GLY A 239 17.28 -14.00 6.40
N VAL A 240 18.03 -13.41 5.47
CA VAL A 240 18.01 -11.99 5.18
C VAL A 240 17.63 -11.83 3.71
N LEU A 241 16.68 -10.94 3.44
CA LEU A 241 16.27 -10.56 2.10
C LEU A 241 16.37 -9.05 2.00
N ALA A 242 17.13 -8.57 1.03
CA ALA A 242 17.08 -7.19 0.62
C ALA A 242 16.41 -7.06 -0.74
N SER A 243 15.67 -5.98 -0.91
CA SER A 243 15.05 -5.65 -2.18
C SER A 243 15.16 -4.17 -2.48
N TYR A 244 15.35 -3.88 -3.74
CA TYR A 244 15.24 -2.55 -4.31
C TYR A 244 14.18 -2.60 -5.41
N GLU A 245 13.35 -1.57 -5.46
CA GLU A 245 12.32 -1.43 -6.49
C GLU A 245 12.29 0.02 -6.96
N SER A 246 12.33 0.21 -8.27
CA SER A 246 12.20 1.51 -8.92
C SER A 246 11.01 1.45 -9.86
N LEU A 247 10.05 2.34 -9.66
CA LEU A 247 8.85 2.46 -10.46
C LEU A 247 8.83 3.85 -11.11
N SER A 248 8.51 3.91 -12.40
CA SER A 248 8.27 5.14 -13.14
C SER A 248 6.93 5.01 -13.84
N ARG A 249 5.96 5.84 -13.44
CA ARG A 249 4.62 5.86 -14.00
C ARG A 249 4.35 7.18 -14.69
N VAL A 250 3.67 7.11 -15.82
CA VAL A 250 3.17 8.26 -16.56
C VAL A 250 1.72 8.01 -16.89
N ASP A 251 0.87 8.92 -16.45
CA ASP A 251 -0.56 8.92 -16.70
C ASP A 251 -0.87 10.10 -17.64
N ILE A 252 -1.64 9.85 -18.69
CA ILE A 252 -2.10 10.84 -19.66
C ILE A 252 -3.62 10.77 -19.69
N GLN A 253 -4.28 11.91 -19.51
CA GLN A 253 -5.74 11.99 -19.50
C GLN A 253 -6.21 13.10 -20.44
N SER A 254 -7.14 12.79 -21.34
CA SER A 254 -7.88 13.83 -22.06
C SER A 254 -8.94 14.44 -21.12
N VAL A 255 -9.00 15.77 -21.08
CA VAL A 255 -9.89 16.50 -20.18
C VAL A 255 -11.19 16.86 -20.89
N HIS A 256 -12.31 16.36 -20.37
CA HIS A 256 -13.62 16.74 -20.87
C HIS A 256 -14.06 18.11 -20.33
N GLU A 257 -14.98 18.77 -21.02
CA GLU A 257 -15.45 20.13 -20.70
C GLU A 257 -16.00 20.29 -19.27
N GLN A 258 -16.65 19.25 -18.75
CA GLN A 258 -17.17 19.20 -17.37
C GLN A 258 -16.09 19.03 -16.31
N GLU A 259 -14.88 18.60 -16.69
CA GLU A 259 -13.75 18.35 -15.78
C GLU A 259 -12.66 19.44 -15.86
N LYS A 260 -12.84 20.43 -16.74
CA LYS A 260 -11.88 21.52 -16.94
C LYS A 260 -11.74 22.32 -15.65
N SER A 261 -10.50 22.41 -15.17
CA SER A 261 -10.13 23.29 -14.04
C SER A 261 -9.90 24.73 -14.49
N SER A 262 -9.73 24.94 -15.79
CA SER A 262 -9.46 26.23 -16.44
C SER A 262 -9.93 26.22 -17.89
N GLU A 263 -10.28 27.38 -18.44
CA GLU A 263 -10.63 27.51 -19.85
C GLU A 263 -9.50 26.99 -20.77
N ASN A 264 -9.87 26.28 -21.84
CA ASN A 264 -8.96 25.71 -22.84
C ASN A 264 -8.02 24.59 -22.36
N GLU A 265 -8.25 24.02 -21.17
CA GLU A 265 -7.57 22.79 -20.73
C GLU A 265 -7.96 21.60 -21.63
N LYS A 266 -6.97 20.84 -22.11
CA LYS A 266 -7.19 19.67 -22.99
C LYS A 266 -6.57 18.37 -22.50
N LEU A 267 -5.40 18.44 -21.86
CA LEU A 267 -4.62 17.26 -21.52
C LEU A 267 -3.98 17.42 -20.14
N ARG A 268 -4.07 16.38 -19.32
CA ARG A 268 -3.31 16.25 -18.07
C ARG A 268 -2.25 15.18 -18.25
N ILE A 269 -1.03 15.47 -17.83
CA ILE A 269 0.05 14.49 -17.73
C ILE A 269 0.52 14.45 -16.28
N THR A 270 0.51 13.27 -15.69
CA THR A 270 1.05 13.05 -14.36
C THR A 270 2.24 12.10 -14.46
N MET A 271 3.38 12.51 -13.93
CA MET A 271 4.57 11.66 -13.84
C MET A 271 4.83 11.32 -12.38
N GLU A 272 5.03 10.04 -12.08
CA GLU A 272 5.41 9.57 -10.75
C GLU A 272 6.66 8.70 -10.83
N LYS A 273 7.65 8.97 -9.98
CA LYS A 273 8.84 8.14 -9.82
C LYS A 273 8.93 7.71 -8.36
N VAL A 274 8.93 6.40 -8.12
CA VAL A 274 9.04 5.82 -6.79
C VAL A 274 10.30 4.98 -6.72
N LYS A 275 11.14 5.24 -5.71
CA LYS A 275 12.27 4.37 -5.38
C LYS A 275 12.03 3.81 -4.00
N SER A 276 12.11 2.51 -3.86
CA SER A 276 11.99 1.84 -2.58
C SER A 276 13.12 0.86 -2.33
N ALA A 277 13.57 0.80 -1.09
CA ALA A 277 14.55 -0.15 -0.61
C ALA A 277 14.03 -0.77 0.68
N SER A 278 14.10 -2.09 0.78
CA SER A 278 13.72 -2.80 2.01
C SER A 278 14.67 -3.90 2.39
N VAL A 279 14.76 -4.14 3.69
CA VAL A 279 15.47 -5.28 4.27
C VAL A 279 14.54 -6.02 5.21
N GLY A 280 14.34 -7.29 4.90
CA GLY A 280 13.66 -8.28 5.69
C GLY A 280 14.64 -9.21 6.39
N VAL A 281 14.44 -9.46 7.67
CA VAL A 281 15.10 -10.52 8.43
C VAL A 281 14.03 -11.50 8.89
N SER A 282 14.27 -12.79 8.67
CA SER A 282 13.37 -13.86 9.08
C SER A 282 14.12 -14.88 9.92
N ALA A 283 13.45 -15.40 10.95
CA ALA A 283 13.92 -16.52 11.73
C ALA A 283 12.77 -17.51 11.91
N SER A 284 13.03 -18.81 11.76
CA SER A 284 12.02 -19.83 11.93
C SER A 284 12.55 -21.08 12.63
N ILE A 285 11.66 -21.76 13.34
CA ILE A 285 11.88 -23.09 13.90
C ILE A 285 10.81 -23.99 13.28
N SER A 286 11.26 -25.08 12.68
CA SER A 286 10.42 -26.05 11.99
C SER A 286 10.73 -27.46 12.47
N VAL A 287 9.78 -28.38 12.33
CA VAL A 287 9.98 -29.82 12.53
C VAL A 287 9.88 -30.50 11.17
N GLU A 288 10.84 -31.34 10.88
CA GLU A 288 10.90 -32.14 9.67
C GLU A 288 10.48 -33.59 9.98
N PHE A 289 9.38 -34.02 9.38
CA PHE A 289 8.89 -35.39 9.48
C PHE A 289 9.36 -36.17 8.25
N LEU A 290 10.18 -37.21 8.50
CA LEU A 290 10.61 -38.20 7.50
C LEU A 290 11.25 -37.61 6.24
N LYS A 291 11.85 -36.41 6.30
CA LYS A 291 12.37 -35.65 5.15
C LYS A 291 11.34 -35.31 4.06
N LEU A 292 10.06 -35.53 4.32
CA LEU A 292 8.96 -35.31 3.38
C LEU A 292 8.12 -34.08 3.75
N LEU A 293 8.01 -33.78 5.05
CA LEU A 293 7.12 -32.73 5.55
C LEU A 293 7.85 -31.81 6.53
N GLN A 294 8.04 -30.54 6.14
CA GLN A 294 8.56 -29.51 7.03
C GLN A 294 7.40 -28.65 7.59
N MET A 295 7.19 -28.70 8.90
CA MET A 295 6.14 -27.94 9.59
C MET A 295 6.77 -26.81 10.42
N THR A 296 6.50 -25.55 10.06
CA THR A 296 6.96 -24.40 10.85
C THR A 296 6.19 -24.27 12.17
N LEU A 297 6.91 -24.39 13.28
CA LEU A 297 6.39 -24.22 14.63
C LEU A 297 6.35 -22.75 15.03
N LEU A 298 7.44 -22.03 14.78
CA LEU A 298 7.60 -20.63 15.12
C LEU A 298 8.22 -19.91 13.92
N LYS A 299 7.71 -18.73 13.59
CA LYS A 299 8.34 -17.81 12.64
C LYS A 299 8.28 -16.40 13.18
N TYR A 300 9.35 -15.65 13.00
CA TYR A 300 9.39 -14.22 13.22
C TYR A 300 10.02 -13.56 11.99
N ASP A 301 9.29 -12.63 11.37
CA ASP A 301 9.74 -11.82 10.26
C ASP A 301 9.75 -10.35 10.70
N PHE A 302 10.81 -9.62 10.40
CA PHE A 302 10.90 -8.18 10.55
C PHE A 302 11.27 -7.58 9.20
N ASN A 303 10.53 -6.58 8.73
CA ASN A 303 10.79 -5.87 7.50
C ASN A 303 10.90 -4.38 7.77
N TYR A 304 11.88 -3.74 7.14
CA TYR A 304 12.06 -2.29 7.15
C TYR A 304 12.13 -1.80 5.71
N LYS A 305 11.26 -0.86 5.34
CA LYS A 305 11.17 -0.28 4.00
C LYS A 305 11.31 1.24 4.07
N LEU A 306 12.12 1.78 3.17
CA LEU A 306 12.20 3.21 2.84
C LEU A 306 11.72 3.40 1.41
N GLU A 307 10.95 4.45 1.18
CA GLU A 307 10.41 4.80 -0.13
C GLU A 307 10.46 6.32 -0.31
N ASP A 308 10.90 6.77 -1.48
CA ASP A 308 10.89 8.16 -1.92
C ASP A 308 10.13 8.22 -3.25
N ALA A 309 9.03 8.96 -3.25
CA ALA A 309 8.16 9.14 -4.39
C ALA A 309 8.14 10.62 -4.78
N GLN A 310 8.29 10.89 -6.07
CA GLN A 310 8.21 12.22 -6.65
C GLN A 310 7.13 12.21 -7.72
N LYS A 311 6.16 13.11 -7.58
CA LYS A 311 5.04 13.24 -8.50
C LYS A 311 4.95 14.65 -9.05
N THR A 312 4.77 14.77 -10.36
CA THR A 312 4.67 16.05 -11.07
C THR A 312 3.36 16.07 -11.82
N TYR A 313 2.55 17.10 -11.58
CA TYR A 313 1.27 17.30 -12.22
C TYR A 313 1.40 18.39 -13.29
N LEU A 314 1.10 18.04 -14.53
CA LEU A 314 1.16 18.92 -15.69
C LEU A 314 -0.22 19.03 -16.33
N THR A 315 -0.56 20.24 -16.77
CA THR A 315 -1.75 20.53 -17.57
C THR A 315 -1.35 21.27 -18.84
N PHE A 316 -1.91 20.86 -19.98
CA PHE A 316 -1.66 21.44 -21.29
C PHE A 316 -2.93 22.03 -21.88
N TYR A 317 -2.76 23.18 -22.53
CA TYR A 317 -3.84 23.98 -23.09
C TYR A 317 -3.84 23.90 -24.62
N ASP A 318 -4.91 24.37 -25.26
CA ASP A 318 -5.02 24.48 -26.72
C ASP A 318 -3.77 25.06 -27.40
N GLN A 319 -3.19 26.10 -26.81
CA GLN A 319 -2.03 26.80 -27.34
C GLN A 319 -0.75 25.95 -27.34
N ASP A 320 -0.68 24.95 -26.48
CA ASP A 320 0.50 24.09 -26.34
C ASP A 320 0.50 22.95 -27.37
N PHE A 321 -0.67 22.54 -27.87
CA PHE A 321 -0.78 21.44 -28.84
C PHE A 321 -0.01 21.69 -30.12
N GLU A 322 -0.02 22.93 -30.63
CA GLU A 322 0.77 23.29 -31.82
C GLU A 322 2.29 23.22 -31.57
N LYS A 323 2.74 23.42 -30.33
CA LYS A 323 4.15 23.25 -29.95
C LYS A 323 4.51 21.78 -29.75
N LEU A 324 3.57 20.97 -29.25
CA LEU A 324 3.76 19.53 -29.06
C LEU A 324 3.82 18.79 -30.40
N LYS A 325 2.96 19.15 -31.37
CA LYS A 325 2.97 18.56 -32.71
C LYS A 325 4.30 18.78 -33.44
N LYS A 326 4.91 19.95 -33.28
CA LYS A 326 6.23 20.28 -33.84
C LYS A 326 7.35 19.61 -33.05
N ASP A 327 8.46 19.24 -33.70
CA ASP A 327 9.66 18.72 -33.03
C ASP A 327 10.46 19.87 -32.41
N SER A 328 9.94 20.39 -31.30
CA SER A 328 10.51 21.51 -30.56
C SER A 328 11.22 21.02 -29.29
N TYR A 329 12.10 21.85 -28.72
CA TYR A 329 12.68 21.55 -27.40
C TYR A 329 11.59 21.29 -26.33
N TYR A 330 10.47 22.00 -26.44
CA TYR A 330 9.30 21.83 -25.58
C TYR A 330 8.66 20.44 -25.75
N SER A 331 8.40 19.99 -26.98
CA SER A 331 7.86 18.64 -27.24
C SER A 331 8.81 17.54 -26.77
N GLN A 332 10.13 17.73 -26.96
CA GLN A 332 11.15 16.79 -26.50
C GLN A 332 11.15 16.63 -24.96
N GLN A 333 10.86 17.70 -24.20
CA GLN A 333 10.74 17.57 -22.74
C GLN A 333 9.52 16.73 -22.34
N VAL A 334 8.39 16.86 -23.04
CA VAL A 334 7.21 16.02 -22.81
C VAL A 334 7.51 14.57 -23.21
N GLU A 335 8.13 14.32 -24.36
CA GLU A 335 8.52 12.97 -24.77
C GLU A 335 9.48 12.31 -23.77
N ARG A 336 10.42 13.06 -23.20
CA ARG A 336 11.28 12.56 -22.11
C ARG A 336 10.46 12.15 -20.89
N ILE A 337 9.42 12.90 -20.54
CA ILE A 337 8.48 12.52 -19.46
C ILE A 337 7.80 11.21 -19.81
N LEU A 338 7.20 11.08 -21.00
CA LEU A 338 6.53 9.85 -21.45
C LEU A 338 7.47 8.62 -21.50
N LYS A 339 8.76 8.86 -21.77
CA LYS A 339 9.81 7.84 -21.74
C LYS A 339 10.33 7.54 -20.33
N GLY A 340 9.84 8.22 -19.28
CA GLY A 340 10.32 8.07 -17.89
C GLY A 340 11.71 8.68 -17.64
N GLN A 341 12.23 9.45 -18.59
CA GLN A 341 13.55 10.07 -18.56
C GLN A 341 13.54 11.36 -17.73
N LYS A 342 14.72 11.99 -17.57
CA LYS A 342 14.82 13.29 -16.90
C LYS A 342 14.46 14.40 -17.89
N SER A 343 13.46 15.20 -17.56
CA SER A 343 13.04 16.37 -18.33
C SER A 343 13.46 17.67 -17.64
N ASP A 344 13.62 18.73 -18.44
CA ASP A 344 13.78 20.09 -17.95
C ASP A 344 12.40 20.68 -17.62
N LEU A 345 12.00 20.58 -16.35
CA LEU A 345 10.73 21.11 -15.87
C LEU A 345 10.63 22.64 -15.97
N TYR A 346 11.75 23.36 -16.04
CA TYR A 346 11.72 24.81 -16.22
C TYR A 346 11.19 25.19 -17.60
N ALA A 347 11.48 24.39 -18.63
CA ALA A 347 10.90 24.55 -19.97
C ALA A 347 9.37 24.33 -19.98
N LEU A 348 8.86 23.56 -19.02
CA LEU A 348 7.44 23.23 -18.84
C LEU A 348 6.78 24.02 -17.69
N ARG A 349 7.44 25.05 -17.13
CA ARG A 349 7.00 25.73 -15.90
C ARG A 349 5.56 26.27 -15.95
N ASN A 350 5.10 26.70 -17.12
CA ASN A 350 3.74 27.23 -17.31
C ASN A 350 2.68 26.12 -17.29
N ASN A 351 3.10 24.86 -17.43
CA ASN A 351 2.25 23.68 -17.43
C ASN A 351 2.31 22.94 -16.08
N VAL A 352 3.31 23.20 -15.23
CA VAL A 352 3.43 22.58 -13.91
C VAL A 352 2.39 23.16 -12.95
N VAL A 353 1.42 22.34 -12.56
CA VAL A 353 0.37 22.70 -11.59
C VAL A 353 0.87 22.49 -10.16
N SER A 354 1.54 21.37 -9.90
CA SER A 354 2.15 21.11 -8.59
C SER A 354 3.25 20.06 -8.66
N LEU A 355 4.10 20.08 -7.64
CA LEU A 355 5.11 19.07 -7.38
C LEU A 355 4.85 18.45 -6.02
N GLU A 356 4.80 17.14 -5.96
CA GLU A 356 4.66 16.40 -4.71
C GLU A 356 5.91 15.55 -4.48
N GLN A 357 6.50 15.64 -3.29
CA GLN A 357 7.48 14.69 -2.81
C GLN A 357 6.92 13.95 -1.59
N ARG A 358 7.04 12.63 -1.59
CA ARG A 358 6.59 11.78 -0.50
C ARG A 358 7.70 10.85 -0.05
N LYS A 359 8.05 10.90 1.23
CA LYS A 359 9.00 9.97 1.86
C LYS A 359 8.26 9.08 2.84
N THR A 360 8.31 7.78 2.63
CA THR A 360 7.68 6.78 3.49
C THR A 360 8.73 5.93 4.19
N GLU A 361 8.62 5.82 5.51
CA GLU A 361 9.33 4.83 6.33
C GLU A 361 8.31 3.82 6.85
N GLN A 362 8.57 2.53 6.70
CA GLN A 362 7.67 1.46 7.15
C GLN A 362 8.45 0.39 7.91
N LYS A 363 7.89 -0.02 9.05
CA LYS A 363 8.38 -1.08 9.94
C LYS A 363 7.28 -2.11 10.10
N GLU A 364 7.53 -3.33 9.66
CA GLU A 364 6.61 -4.46 9.82
C GLU A 364 7.28 -5.52 10.68
N SER A 365 6.52 -6.08 11.63
CA SER A 365 6.93 -7.25 12.41
C SER A 365 5.80 -8.26 12.42
N LYS A 366 6.10 -9.48 11.99
CA LYS A 366 5.15 -10.57 11.88
C LYS A 366 5.67 -11.76 12.66
N TYR A 367 4.79 -12.37 13.44
CA TYR A 367 5.10 -13.59 14.16
C TYR A 367 4.03 -14.63 13.86
N SER A 368 4.44 -15.89 13.84
CA SER A 368 3.52 -17.01 13.80
C SER A 368 3.97 -18.10 14.76
N LEU A 369 2.99 -18.69 15.45
CA LEU A 369 3.12 -19.86 16.30
C LEU A 369 2.09 -20.88 15.83
N LEU A 370 2.56 -21.97 15.23
CA LEU A 370 1.73 -22.93 14.54
C LEU A 370 0.81 -22.19 13.55
N PHE A 371 -0.50 -22.31 13.71
CA PHE A 371 -1.51 -21.70 12.84
C PHE A 371 -1.88 -20.26 13.21
N TRP A 372 -1.46 -19.79 14.37
CA TRP A 372 -1.78 -18.44 14.85
C TRP A 372 -0.67 -17.50 14.45
N GLY A 373 -1.02 -16.28 14.08
CA GLY A 373 -0.03 -15.24 13.86
C GLY A 373 -0.56 -13.86 14.19
N GLY A 374 0.39 -12.95 14.30
CA GLY A 374 0.09 -11.54 14.42
C GLY A 374 1.09 -10.72 13.64
N GLN A 375 0.66 -9.55 13.21
CA GLN A 375 1.46 -8.56 12.53
C GLN A 375 1.28 -7.23 13.25
N LYS A 376 2.37 -6.49 13.39
CA LYS A 376 2.35 -5.08 13.79
C LYS A 376 3.09 -4.30 12.73
N GLU A 377 2.49 -3.20 12.34
CA GLU A 377 3.02 -2.32 11.33
C GLU A 377 3.00 -0.89 11.83
N ALA A 378 4.07 -0.16 11.56
CA ALA A 378 4.15 1.27 11.78
C ALA A 378 4.71 1.91 10.52
N SER A 379 4.04 2.92 10.00
CA SER A 379 4.51 3.69 8.85
C SER A 379 4.41 5.19 9.14
N THR A 380 5.42 5.93 8.72
CA THR A 380 5.47 7.39 8.74
C THR A 380 5.66 7.87 7.30
N GLN A 381 4.81 8.79 6.87
CA GLN A 381 4.89 9.46 5.58
C GLN A 381 5.08 10.96 5.79
N GLN A 382 6.07 11.53 5.15
CA GLN A 382 6.21 12.97 4.96
C GLN A 382 5.78 13.29 3.53
N ILE A 383 4.86 14.23 3.37
CA ILE A 383 4.33 14.66 2.07
C ILE A 383 4.60 16.16 1.96
N GLU A 384 5.33 16.57 0.93
CA GLU A 384 5.57 17.97 0.59
C GLU A 384 4.89 18.26 -0.74
N ILE A 385 3.99 19.23 -0.77
CA ILE A 385 3.32 19.68 -1.99
C ILE A 385 3.72 21.13 -2.24
N VAL A 386 4.37 21.37 -3.37
CA VAL A 386 4.67 22.72 -3.86
C VAL A 386 3.59 23.13 -4.84
N LYS A 387 2.85 24.18 -4.50
CA LYS A 387 1.82 24.77 -5.35
C LYS A 387 1.90 26.29 -5.24
N ASP A 388 1.84 26.99 -6.37
CA ASP A 388 1.90 28.46 -6.44
C ASP A 388 3.12 29.07 -5.71
N GLY A 389 4.24 28.34 -5.69
CA GLY A 389 5.48 28.73 -5.01
C GLY A 389 5.48 28.52 -3.49
N VAL A 390 4.39 28.04 -2.89
CA VAL A 390 4.26 27.74 -1.45
C VAL A 390 4.47 26.25 -1.21
N VAL A 391 5.26 25.92 -0.19
CA VAL A 391 5.50 24.54 0.24
C VAL A 391 4.53 24.20 1.37
N HIS A 392 3.67 23.22 1.12
CA HIS A 392 2.77 22.65 2.12
C HIS A 392 3.33 21.31 2.58
N ARG A 393 3.51 21.15 3.89
CA ARG A 393 4.08 19.93 4.49
C ARG A 393 3.08 19.22 5.37
N PHE A 394 2.95 17.92 5.15
CA PHE A 394 2.05 17.05 5.88
C PHE A 394 2.78 15.82 6.38
N PHE A 395 2.33 15.31 7.52
CA PHE A 395 2.82 14.07 8.11
C PHE A 395 1.66 13.13 8.35
N LYS A 396 1.84 11.86 7.98
CA LYS A 396 0.85 10.82 8.17
C LYS A 396 1.49 9.60 8.82
N HIS A 397 0.93 9.20 9.95
CA HIS A 397 1.41 8.06 10.73
C HIS A 397 0.34 7.00 10.80
N TYR A 398 0.73 5.78 10.49
CA TYR A 398 -0.13 4.60 10.55
C TYR A 398 0.40 3.62 11.56
N TYR A 399 -0.50 3.08 12.38
CA TYR A 399 -0.19 2.00 13.32
C TYR A 399 -1.24 0.91 13.19
N GLU A 400 -0.81 -0.25 12.70
CA GLU A 400 -1.71 -1.37 12.45
C GLU A 400 -1.32 -2.58 13.29
N LYS A 401 -2.35 -3.29 13.77
CA LYS A 401 -2.21 -4.55 14.46
C LYS A 401 -3.18 -5.56 13.86
N ILE A 402 -2.60 -6.61 13.26
CA ILE A 402 -3.36 -7.71 12.68
C ILE A 402 -3.18 -8.94 13.55
N LYS A 403 -4.28 -9.66 13.80
CA LYS A 403 -4.27 -11.03 14.31
C LYS A 403 -4.87 -11.92 13.25
N TYR A 404 -4.27 -13.07 12.98
CA TYR A 404 -4.79 -13.99 11.98
C TYR A 404 -4.61 -15.44 12.38
N LYS A 405 -5.46 -16.28 11.79
CA LYS A 405 -5.38 -17.74 11.86
C LYS A 405 -5.24 -18.27 10.43
N GLN A 406 -4.25 -19.13 10.22
CA GLN A 406 -3.99 -19.77 8.93
C GLN A 406 -4.76 -21.09 8.82
N ASN A 407 -5.12 -21.45 7.59
CA ASN A 407 -5.83 -22.70 7.34
C ASN A 407 -4.88 -23.90 7.51
N ILE A 408 -5.34 -24.91 8.25
CA ILE A 408 -4.59 -26.15 8.57
C ILE A 408 -4.32 -26.94 7.28
N PHE A 409 -5.34 -27.07 6.42
CA PHE A 409 -5.25 -27.84 5.18
C PHE A 409 -4.42 -27.14 4.11
N SER A 410 -4.50 -25.81 3.99
CA SER A 410 -3.69 -25.09 3.00
C SER A 410 -2.20 -25.16 3.34
N ARG A 411 -1.81 -25.19 4.62
CA ARG A 411 -0.41 -25.41 5.02
C ARG A 411 0.08 -26.83 4.71
N LEU A 412 -0.73 -27.84 4.98
CA LEU A 412 -0.34 -29.24 4.73
C LEU A 412 -0.32 -29.57 3.23
N VAL A 413 -1.34 -29.11 2.48
CA VAL A 413 -1.44 -29.31 1.02
C VAL A 413 -0.42 -28.45 0.28
N ALA A 414 -0.14 -27.21 0.71
CA ALA A 414 0.96 -26.42 0.15
C ALA A 414 2.30 -27.14 0.24
N VAL A 415 2.57 -27.84 1.35
CA VAL A 415 3.82 -28.59 1.55
C VAL A 415 3.85 -29.85 0.68
N LEU A 416 2.74 -30.58 0.56
CA LEU A 416 2.65 -31.76 -0.32
C LEU A 416 2.71 -31.39 -1.82
N VAL A 417 2.04 -30.32 -2.23
CA VAL A 417 2.07 -29.81 -3.61
C VAL A 417 3.43 -29.20 -3.95
N LYS A 418 4.11 -28.53 -3.00
CA LYS A 418 5.47 -28.03 -3.21
C LYS A 418 6.48 -29.17 -3.41
N SER A 419 6.29 -30.30 -2.72
CA SER A 419 7.08 -31.52 -2.90
C SER A 419 6.85 -32.22 -4.25
N LEU A 420 5.69 -32.05 -4.89
CA LEU A 420 5.30 -32.79 -6.09
C LEU A 420 5.25 -31.94 -7.38
N LEU A 421 4.98 -30.64 -7.28
CA LEU A 421 4.63 -29.79 -8.43
C LEU A 421 5.39 -28.46 -8.53
N LYS A 422 6.34 -28.16 -7.62
CA LYS A 422 7.14 -26.91 -7.63
C LYS A 422 6.33 -25.61 -7.85
N LEU A 423 5.06 -25.57 -7.43
CA LEU A 423 4.24 -24.36 -7.50
C LEU A 423 4.38 -23.54 -6.22
N ASP A 424 4.53 -22.22 -6.38
CA ASP A 424 4.58 -21.27 -5.26
C ASP A 424 3.22 -21.23 -4.54
N SER A 425 3.21 -21.68 -3.29
CA SER A 425 1.97 -21.80 -2.53
C SER A 425 1.54 -20.47 -1.91
N ILE A 426 0.37 -19.99 -2.31
CA ILE A 426 -0.34 -18.87 -1.67
C ILE A 426 -0.90 -19.35 -0.33
N ILE A 427 -0.42 -18.79 0.79
CA ILE A 427 -0.94 -19.11 2.13
C ILE A 427 -2.27 -18.37 2.34
N ASN A 428 -3.40 -19.07 2.16
CA ASN A 428 -4.73 -18.53 2.43
C ASN A 428 -5.01 -18.42 3.94
N LYS A 429 -5.39 -17.21 4.40
CA LYS A 429 -5.83 -16.94 5.79
C LYS A 429 -7.24 -17.53 6.00
N ASP A 430 -7.49 -18.21 7.12
CA ASP A 430 -8.82 -18.72 7.50
C ASP A 430 -9.66 -17.63 8.18
N SER A 431 -8.99 -16.76 8.95
CA SER A 431 -9.56 -15.53 9.49
C SER A 431 -8.48 -14.48 9.79
N SER A 432 -8.84 -13.21 9.73
CA SER A 432 -8.01 -12.09 10.18
C SER A 432 -8.84 -10.96 10.79
N ASP A 433 -8.26 -10.27 11.76
CA ASP A 433 -8.81 -9.10 12.44
C ASP A 433 -7.70 -8.04 12.50
N SER A 434 -7.88 -6.92 11.80
CA SER A 434 -6.94 -5.81 11.72
C SER A 434 -7.54 -4.53 12.30
N LYS A 435 -6.80 -3.90 13.21
CA LYS A 435 -7.10 -2.57 13.75
C LYS A 435 -5.98 -1.61 13.38
N LYS A 436 -6.31 -0.56 12.65
CA LYS A 436 -5.41 0.48 12.17
C LYS A 436 -5.78 1.85 12.75
N VAL A 437 -4.77 2.60 13.17
CA VAL A 437 -4.86 3.99 13.64
C VAL A 437 -4.10 4.87 12.66
N ILE A 438 -4.68 6.00 12.30
CA ILE A 438 -4.15 6.99 11.37
C ILE A 438 -4.10 8.32 12.12
N VAL A 439 -2.93 8.95 12.15
CA VAL A 439 -2.75 10.31 12.66
C VAL A 439 -2.14 11.13 11.55
N GLU A 440 -2.82 12.18 11.14
CA GLU A 440 -2.44 13.02 10.01
C GLU A 440 -2.44 14.48 10.45
N TYR A 441 -1.42 15.24 10.05
CA TYR A 441 -1.33 16.65 10.44
C TYR A 441 -0.48 17.48 9.47
N SER A 442 -0.70 18.80 9.48
CA SER A 442 0.12 19.79 8.78
C SER A 442 1.15 20.39 9.74
N ALA A 443 2.43 20.40 9.37
CA ALA A 443 3.52 20.99 10.15
C ALA A 443 4.81 21.11 9.31
N ASP A 444 5.75 21.97 9.73
CA ASP A 444 7.06 22.09 9.08
C ASP A 444 8.00 20.91 9.33
N GLU A 445 7.78 20.19 10.42
CA GLU A 445 8.59 19.04 10.83
C GLU A 445 7.74 17.93 11.49
N ASN A 446 8.33 16.74 11.62
CA ASN A 446 7.67 15.59 12.22
C ASN A 446 7.57 15.75 13.75
N LEU A 447 6.47 16.35 14.21
CA LEU A 447 6.18 16.59 15.62
C LEU A 447 6.16 15.31 16.48
N ILE A 448 5.79 14.15 15.92
CA ILE A 448 5.76 12.89 16.68
C ILE A 448 7.17 12.41 17.03
N ASP A 449 8.09 12.43 16.06
CA ASP A 449 9.47 12.00 16.27
C ASP A 449 10.30 13.07 17.02
N ALA A 450 10.04 14.35 16.73
CA ALA A 450 10.64 15.49 17.44
C ALA A 450 10.08 15.69 18.86
N LYS A 451 8.99 14.98 19.21
CA LYS A 451 8.28 15.08 20.49
C LYS A 451 7.81 16.50 20.83
N LYS A 452 7.28 17.20 19.82
CA LYS A 452 6.76 18.56 19.95
C LYS A 452 5.24 18.60 20.07
N ASP A 453 4.76 19.77 20.45
CA ASP A 453 3.35 20.08 20.58
C ASP A 453 2.78 20.52 19.22
N ILE A 454 1.49 20.22 18.98
CA ILE A 454 0.74 20.73 17.83
C ILE A 454 -0.22 21.82 18.28
N ASN A 455 -0.38 22.86 17.47
CA ASN A 455 -1.38 23.89 17.69
C ASN A 455 -2.71 23.52 17.02
N MET A 456 -3.74 23.28 17.83
CA MET A 456 -5.08 22.90 17.40
C MET A 456 -6.04 24.08 17.19
N LYS A 457 -5.58 25.34 17.34
CA LYS A 457 -6.40 26.54 17.10
C LYS A 457 -6.80 26.69 15.63
N GLU A 458 -5.86 26.39 14.73
CA GLU A 458 -6.08 26.47 13.30
C GLU A 458 -7.01 25.34 12.84
N GLU A 459 -7.87 25.64 11.85
CA GLU A 459 -8.74 24.64 11.24
C GLU A 459 -7.93 23.62 10.44
N GLU A 460 -8.37 22.37 10.46
CA GLU A 460 -7.80 21.26 9.66
C GLU A 460 -6.32 20.93 9.87
N THR A 461 -5.69 21.34 10.99
CA THR A 461 -4.27 21.00 11.22
C THR A 461 -4.03 19.55 11.61
N VAL A 462 -5.05 18.84 12.12
CA VAL A 462 -4.96 17.44 12.57
C VAL A 462 -6.21 16.66 12.22
N SER A 463 -6.02 15.44 11.75
CA SER A 463 -7.06 14.43 11.58
C SER A 463 -6.66 13.11 12.20
N ILE A 464 -7.63 12.41 12.80
CA ILE A 464 -7.45 11.07 13.33
C ILE A 464 -8.45 10.14 12.67
N GLY A 465 -7.94 9.03 12.14
CA GLY A 465 -8.73 7.98 11.56
C GLY A 465 -8.51 6.65 12.25
N PHE A 466 -9.54 5.82 12.28
CA PHE A 466 -9.40 4.42 12.61
C PHE A 466 -9.97 3.55 11.51
N SER A 467 -9.39 2.36 11.32
CA SER A 467 -9.92 1.36 10.41
C SER A 467 -9.95 0.00 11.09
N HIS A 468 -11.04 -0.73 10.88
CA HIS A 468 -11.27 -2.09 11.34
C HIS A 468 -11.56 -2.96 10.13
N TYR A 469 -10.73 -3.97 9.91
CA TYR A 469 -10.93 -4.97 8.86
C TYR A 469 -11.02 -6.36 9.48
N PHE A 470 -12.18 -7.00 9.34
CA PHE A 470 -12.39 -8.38 9.73
C PHE A 470 -12.68 -9.25 8.51
N PHE A 471 -12.05 -10.42 8.48
CA PHE A 471 -12.27 -11.42 7.42
C PHE A 471 -12.36 -12.83 8.00
N THR A 472 -13.24 -13.64 7.42
CA THR A 472 -13.19 -15.09 7.57
C THR A 472 -13.61 -15.80 6.29
N ALA A 473 -12.89 -16.87 5.95
CA ALA A 473 -13.05 -17.56 4.67
C ALA A 473 -14.35 -18.40 4.60
N ASN A 474 -14.77 -19.02 5.70
CA ASN A 474 -15.95 -19.87 5.73
C ASN A 474 -16.62 -19.84 7.11
N THR A 475 -17.95 -19.80 7.12
CA THR A 475 -18.80 -19.73 8.32
C THR A 475 -19.76 -20.91 8.43
N ARG A 476 -19.81 -21.79 7.42
CA ARG A 476 -20.74 -22.93 7.34
C ARG A 476 -20.11 -24.21 7.92
N GLY A 477 -20.93 -25.00 8.62
CA GLY A 477 -20.54 -26.31 9.16
C GLY A 477 -20.11 -26.29 10.63
N VAL A 478 -20.13 -27.46 11.26
CA VAL A 478 -19.91 -27.64 12.72
C VAL A 478 -18.54 -27.12 13.15
N THR A 479 -17.50 -27.38 12.33
CA THR A 479 -16.12 -26.95 12.59
C THR A 479 -15.91 -25.44 12.42
N LYS A 480 -16.87 -24.71 11.85
CA LYS A 480 -16.80 -23.27 11.56
C LYS A 480 -17.75 -22.41 12.39
N ARG A 481 -18.49 -23.00 13.34
CA ARG A 481 -19.34 -22.27 14.31
C ARG A 481 -18.59 -21.15 15.06
N GLY A 482 -17.31 -21.39 15.40
CA GLY A 482 -16.48 -20.37 16.04
C GLY A 482 -16.24 -19.15 15.15
N HIS A 483 -16.03 -19.34 13.84
CA HIS A 483 -15.86 -18.26 12.87
C HIS A 483 -17.14 -17.45 12.69
N LYS A 484 -18.29 -18.13 12.57
CA LYS A 484 -19.61 -17.47 12.52
C LYS A 484 -19.86 -16.64 13.78
N LYS A 485 -19.56 -17.19 14.96
CA LYS A 485 -19.71 -16.48 16.24
C LYS A 485 -18.86 -15.20 16.28
N THR A 486 -17.58 -15.29 15.90
CA THR A 486 -16.72 -14.10 15.86
C THR A 486 -17.20 -13.07 14.85
N ALA A 487 -17.68 -13.50 13.67
CA ALA A 487 -18.25 -12.59 12.67
C ALA A 487 -19.51 -11.87 13.20
N LEU A 488 -20.41 -12.59 13.87
CA LEU A 488 -21.60 -12.01 14.52
C LEU A 488 -21.21 -11.05 15.65
N GLU A 489 -20.21 -11.40 16.48
CA GLU A 489 -19.67 -10.49 17.49
C GLU A 489 -19.11 -9.22 16.84
N THR A 490 -18.43 -9.34 15.69
CA THR A 490 -17.92 -8.18 14.96
C THR A 490 -19.06 -7.31 14.41
N LEU A 491 -20.05 -7.90 13.74
CA LEU A 491 -21.22 -7.20 13.20
C LEU A 491 -21.96 -6.44 14.31
N ASN A 492 -22.26 -7.11 15.43
CA ASN A 492 -23.03 -6.52 16.51
C ASN A 492 -22.26 -5.45 17.29
N ASN A 493 -20.96 -5.65 17.53
CA ASN A 493 -20.20 -4.76 18.41
C ASN A 493 -19.53 -3.60 17.66
N TYR A 494 -19.12 -3.80 16.41
CA TYR A 494 -18.26 -2.85 15.71
C TYR A 494 -18.91 -2.23 14.49
N SER A 495 -19.98 -2.82 13.92
CA SER A 495 -20.53 -2.38 12.64
C SER A 495 -21.75 -1.44 12.75
N GLY A 496 -22.06 -0.74 11.65
CA GLY A 496 -23.31 0.00 11.43
C GLY A 496 -24.26 -0.72 10.46
N VAL A 497 -24.02 -2.01 10.23
CA VAL A 497 -24.75 -2.82 9.25
C VAL A 497 -26.22 -2.91 9.63
N ASP A 498 -27.09 -2.91 8.63
CA ASP A 498 -28.54 -3.06 8.80
C ASP A 498 -28.86 -4.31 9.67
N PRO A 499 -29.67 -4.17 10.74
CA PRO A 499 -30.10 -5.30 11.57
C PRO A 499 -30.71 -6.47 10.79
N LEU A 500 -31.34 -6.21 9.64
CA LEU A 500 -31.84 -7.25 8.74
C LEU A 500 -30.68 -8.09 8.19
N ALA A 501 -29.63 -7.48 7.66
CA ALA A 501 -28.47 -8.20 7.13
C ALA A 501 -27.79 -9.04 8.22
N ILE A 502 -27.72 -8.52 9.46
CA ILE A 502 -27.23 -9.28 10.63
C ILE A 502 -28.13 -10.50 10.90
N LYS A 503 -29.46 -10.33 10.89
CA LYS A 503 -30.43 -11.44 11.06
C LYS A 503 -30.35 -12.46 9.93
N LEU A 504 -30.17 -12.05 8.68
CA LEU A 504 -30.00 -12.94 7.54
C LEU A 504 -28.72 -13.79 7.70
N PHE A 505 -27.63 -13.17 8.16
CA PHE A 505 -26.38 -13.89 8.46
C PHE A 505 -26.50 -14.82 9.68
N GLU A 506 -27.22 -14.41 10.72
CA GLU A 506 -27.52 -15.25 11.88
C GLU A 506 -28.31 -16.50 11.48
N ARG A 507 -29.27 -16.36 10.56
CA ARG A 507 -30.15 -17.43 10.04
C ARG A 507 -29.54 -18.29 8.93
N ASP A 508 -28.24 -18.16 8.64
CA ASP A 508 -27.54 -18.89 7.56
C ASP A 508 -28.08 -18.60 6.14
N GLN A 509 -28.83 -17.51 5.96
CA GLN A 509 -29.22 -17.02 4.64
C GLN A 509 -28.07 -16.25 3.97
N LEU A 510 -27.16 -15.69 4.79
CA LEU A 510 -25.86 -15.20 4.35
C LEU A 510 -24.76 -16.06 4.97
N ILE A 511 -23.76 -16.42 4.17
CA ILE A 511 -22.62 -17.27 4.52
C ILE A 511 -21.30 -16.66 4.05
N GLY A 512 -20.20 -17.20 4.57
CA GLY A 512 -18.85 -16.76 4.20
C GLY A 512 -18.46 -17.12 2.75
N PRO A 513 -17.43 -16.47 2.20
CA PRO A 513 -16.48 -15.58 2.88
C PRO A 513 -17.11 -14.27 3.35
N VAL A 514 -16.77 -13.86 4.58
CA VAL A 514 -17.26 -12.63 5.21
C VAL A 514 -16.13 -11.62 5.26
N LYS A 515 -16.42 -10.38 4.83
CA LYS A 515 -15.58 -9.20 5.06
C LYS A 515 -16.40 -8.13 5.76
N ILE A 516 -15.84 -7.52 6.79
CA ILE A 516 -16.45 -6.40 7.50
C ILE A 516 -15.40 -5.32 7.58
N ASN A 517 -15.70 -4.19 6.95
CA ASN A 517 -14.85 -3.02 6.88
C ASN A 517 -15.54 -1.88 7.61
N GLY A 518 -14.84 -1.24 8.54
CA GLY A 518 -15.34 -0.08 9.26
C GLY A 518 -14.25 0.97 9.38
N GLU A 519 -14.59 2.21 9.08
CA GLU A 519 -13.70 3.36 9.14
C GLU A 519 -14.33 4.45 10.01
N TYR A 520 -13.56 4.94 10.97
CA TYR A 520 -13.94 6.04 11.84
C TYR A 520 -13.09 7.25 11.44
N LYS A 521 -13.72 8.39 11.21
CA LYS A 521 -13.06 9.68 11.03
C LYS A 521 -13.48 10.58 12.18
N ILE A 522 -12.49 11.07 12.91
CA ILE A 522 -12.69 11.96 14.05
C ILE A 522 -12.41 13.38 13.58
N ASN A 523 -13.41 14.25 13.68
CA ASN A 523 -13.23 15.66 13.37
C ASN A 523 -12.50 16.40 14.51
N ARG A 524 -12.20 17.68 14.30
CA ARG A 524 -11.52 18.52 15.29
C ARG A 524 -12.26 18.55 16.64
N ASP A 525 -13.59 18.66 16.59
CA ASP A 525 -14.43 18.75 17.80
C ASP A 525 -14.38 17.46 18.61
N GLY A 526 -14.19 16.32 17.96
CA GLY A 526 -14.02 15.04 18.65
C GLY A 526 -12.70 14.95 19.40
N LEU A 527 -11.64 15.55 18.87
CA LEU A 527 -10.37 15.67 19.60
C LEU A 527 -10.53 16.64 20.79
N TYR A 528 -11.20 17.78 20.61
CA TYR A 528 -11.50 18.68 21.72
C TYR A 528 -12.35 18.01 22.80
N HIS A 529 -13.33 17.19 22.43
CA HIS A 529 -14.13 16.42 23.37
C HIS A 529 -13.26 15.46 24.20
N LEU A 530 -12.36 14.70 23.55
CA LEU A 530 -11.41 13.83 24.25
C LEU A 530 -10.50 14.62 25.20
N LEU A 531 -9.98 15.75 24.75
CA LEU A 531 -9.08 16.62 25.52
C LEU A 531 -9.79 17.33 26.69
N GLY A 532 -11.12 17.48 26.62
CA GLY A 532 -11.94 18.05 27.68
C GLY A 532 -12.03 17.16 28.93
N PHE A 533 -11.70 15.87 28.84
CA PHE A 533 -11.71 15.00 30.01
C PHE A 533 -10.55 15.31 30.96
N SER A 534 -10.85 15.35 32.25
CA SER A 534 -9.86 15.31 33.32
C SER A 534 -9.21 13.93 33.43
N GLN A 535 -8.06 13.87 34.11
CA GLN A 535 -7.38 12.60 34.36
C GLN A 535 -8.27 11.59 35.14
N ALA A 536 -9.14 12.09 36.03
CA ALA A 536 -10.05 11.25 36.82
C ALA A 536 -11.17 10.66 35.93
N GLU A 537 -11.76 11.49 35.06
CA GLU A 537 -12.78 11.04 34.10
C GLU A 537 -12.21 10.03 33.11
N MET A 538 -11.00 10.28 32.58
CA MET A 538 -10.33 9.32 31.70
C MET A 538 -10.11 7.97 32.37
N LYS A 539 -9.67 7.97 33.65
CA LYS A 539 -9.51 6.74 34.42
C LYS A 539 -10.83 5.98 34.57
N SER A 540 -11.93 6.67 34.90
CA SER A 540 -13.26 6.07 35.03
C SER A 540 -13.70 5.41 33.71
N ARG A 541 -13.52 6.11 32.58
CA ARG A 541 -13.81 5.57 31.24
C ARG A 541 -12.96 4.35 30.91
N TYR A 542 -11.68 4.34 31.27
CA TYR A 542 -10.80 3.18 31.10
C TYR A 542 -11.24 1.99 31.94
N GLU A 543 -11.70 2.21 33.17
CA GLU A 543 -12.23 1.16 34.03
C GLU A 543 -13.50 0.53 33.44
N ALA A 544 -14.39 1.35 32.89
CA ALA A 544 -15.57 0.88 32.16
C ALA A 544 -15.19 0.08 30.89
N MET A 545 -14.26 0.59 30.08
CA MET A 545 -13.82 -0.04 28.83
C MET A 545 -13.10 -1.38 29.07
N CYS A 546 -12.17 -1.41 30.02
CA CYS A 546 -11.37 -2.59 30.35
C CYS A 546 -12.13 -3.61 31.22
N GLY A 547 -13.42 -3.40 31.54
CA GLY A 547 -14.18 -4.14 32.56
C GLY A 547 -14.03 -5.69 32.57
N GLY A 548 -13.80 -6.23 33.78
CA GLY A 548 -14.03 -7.63 34.23
C GLY A 548 -12.97 -8.71 33.90
N LYS A 549 -12.21 -9.18 34.91
CA LYS A 549 -11.26 -10.33 34.80
C LYS A 549 -11.99 -11.61 34.35
N SER A 550 -11.61 -12.20 33.21
CA SER A 550 -12.09 -13.54 32.83
C SER A 550 -11.53 -14.60 33.78
N LYS A 551 -12.40 -15.35 34.46
CA LYS A 551 -12.07 -16.46 35.38
C LYS A 551 -11.68 -17.74 34.60
N GLY A 552 -10.65 -17.68 33.75
CA GLY A 552 -10.19 -18.80 32.93
C GLY A 552 -8.93 -19.49 33.48
N ILE A 553 -8.81 -20.79 33.23
CA ILE A 553 -7.78 -21.71 33.76
C ILE A 553 -6.34 -21.37 33.29
N PHE A 554 -6.15 -20.63 32.19
CA PHE A 554 -4.83 -20.19 31.69
C PHE A 554 -4.40 -18.81 32.22
N LYS A 555 -4.40 -18.63 33.54
CA LYS A 555 -4.16 -17.33 34.20
C LYS A 555 -2.71 -16.81 34.06
N TRP A 556 -1.71 -17.70 34.08
CA TRP A 556 -0.30 -17.32 34.02
C TRP A 556 0.14 -16.86 32.61
N PHE A 557 -0.28 -17.55 31.55
CA PHE A 557 0.06 -17.17 30.17
C PHE A 557 -0.67 -15.89 29.72
N ARG A 558 -1.87 -15.58 30.26
CA ARG A 558 -2.62 -14.34 29.95
C ARG A 558 -2.17 -13.11 30.75
N ASN A 559 -1.66 -13.27 31.98
CA ASN A 559 -1.13 -12.15 32.78
C ASN A 559 0.11 -11.49 32.15
N LEU A 560 0.83 -12.20 31.27
CA LEU A 560 1.91 -11.62 30.46
C LEU A 560 1.41 -10.65 29.36
N PHE A 561 0.11 -10.68 29.02
CA PHE A 561 -0.44 -9.95 27.86
C PHE A 561 -1.65 -9.06 28.14
N ASN A 562 -2.30 -9.14 29.31
CA ASN A 562 -3.48 -8.34 29.63
C ASN A 562 -3.24 -7.34 30.77
N ASN A 563 -2.77 -6.15 30.39
CA ASN A 563 -2.54 -5.01 31.26
C ASN A 563 -3.30 -3.75 30.77
N CYS A 564 -4.48 -3.92 30.16
CA CYS A 564 -5.31 -2.87 29.53
C CYS A 564 -5.36 -1.60 30.39
N LEU A 565 -5.89 -1.73 31.62
CA LEU A 565 -6.06 -0.58 32.52
C LEU A 565 -4.74 0.05 32.93
N HIS A 566 -3.71 -0.74 33.23
CA HIS A 566 -2.39 -0.21 33.59
C HIS A 566 -1.74 0.54 32.44
N LYS A 567 -1.84 0.00 31.22
CA LYS A 567 -1.30 0.61 30.00
C LYS A 567 -1.99 1.94 29.71
N MET A 568 -3.31 1.98 29.80
CA MET A 568 -4.10 3.20 29.63
C MET A 568 -3.82 4.25 30.71
N ASN A 569 -3.79 3.84 31.98
CA ASN A 569 -3.45 4.72 33.09
C ASN A 569 -2.01 5.25 32.99
N SER A 570 -1.06 4.41 32.56
CA SER A 570 0.31 4.86 32.34
C SER A 570 0.44 5.82 31.17
N SER A 571 -0.31 5.61 30.08
CA SER A 571 -0.27 6.48 28.90
C SER A 571 -0.90 7.84 29.21
N SER A 572 -2.12 7.86 29.76
CA SER A 572 -2.80 9.09 30.18
C SER A 572 -2.01 9.88 31.21
N LYS A 573 -1.48 9.22 32.25
CA LYS A 573 -0.66 9.92 33.27
C LYS A 573 0.57 10.59 32.65
N LYS A 574 1.21 9.97 31.65
CA LYS A 574 2.33 10.57 30.95
C LYS A 574 1.86 11.76 30.11
N PHE A 575 0.77 11.61 29.36
CA PHE A 575 0.18 12.70 28.57
C PHE A 575 -0.15 13.93 29.43
N TYR A 576 -0.96 13.78 30.49
CA TYR A 576 -1.31 14.93 31.35
C TYR A 576 -0.10 15.54 32.04
N ALA A 577 0.95 14.76 32.32
CA ALA A 577 2.20 15.31 32.83
C ALA A 577 2.91 16.16 31.76
N GLU A 578 3.13 15.64 30.54
CA GLU A 578 3.76 16.44 29.47
C GLU A 578 2.91 17.67 29.10
N TRP A 579 1.58 17.56 29.18
CA TRP A 579 0.67 18.64 28.82
C TRP A 579 0.61 19.74 29.89
N ALA A 580 0.77 19.38 31.17
CA ALA A 580 0.70 20.33 32.29
C ALA A 580 2.02 21.06 32.59
N TYR A 581 3.16 20.51 32.17
CA TYR A 581 4.48 21.00 32.55
C TYR A 581 5.34 21.36 31.33
N ASN A 582 6.24 22.34 31.50
CA ASN A 582 7.35 22.63 30.60
C ASN A 582 8.51 21.67 30.88
N ASP A 583 9.46 21.59 29.94
CA ASP A 583 10.68 20.83 30.14
C ASP A 583 11.45 21.27 31.38
N PHE A 584 11.97 20.28 32.09
CA PHE A 584 12.74 20.48 33.31
C PHE A 584 14.14 21.00 32.98
N SER A 585 14.38 22.29 33.23
CA SER A 585 15.70 22.88 33.01
C SER A 585 16.72 22.46 34.08
N ALA A 586 18.01 22.49 33.72
CA ALA A 586 19.12 22.24 34.65
C ALA A 586 19.11 23.21 35.84
N GLY A 587 18.68 24.47 35.60
CA GLY A 587 18.50 25.47 36.66
C GLY A 587 17.44 25.06 37.67
N ILE A 588 16.26 24.64 37.20
CA ILE A 588 15.17 24.15 38.07
C ILE A 588 15.62 22.90 38.84
N TYR A 589 16.32 21.97 38.18
CA TYR A 589 16.85 20.78 38.84
C TYR A 589 17.80 21.15 39.99
N THR A 590 18.76 22.05 39.74
CA THR A 590 19.76 22.48 40.74
C THR A 590 19.09 23.17 41.92
N TYR A 591 18.13 24.06 41.65
CA TYR A 591 17.33 24.74 42.66
C TYR A 591 16.52 23.73 43.51
N CYS A 592 15.81 22.79 42.87
CA CYS A 592 15.01 21.82 43.58
C CYS A 592 15.85 20.76 44.32
N ASP A 593 17.04 20.42 43.81
CA ASP A 593 17.96 19.52 44.49
C ASP A 593 18.45 20.14 45.80
N SER A 594 18.88 21.41 45.78
CA SER A 594 19.35 22.11 46.99
C SER A 594 18.25 22.20 48.05
N ARG A 595 17.02 22.55 47.66
CA ARG A 595 15.85 22.67 48.55
C ARG A 595 15.42 21.34 49.17
N THR A 596 15.79 20.22 48.56
CA THR A 596 15.38 18.87 48.99
C THR A 596 16.47 18.06 49.66
N LYS A 597 17.70 18.59 49.77
CA LYS A 597 18.83 17.98 50.52
C LYS A 597 18.47 17.64 51.96
N LYS A 598 17.58 18.41 52.59
CA LYS A 598 17.11 18.18 53.96
C LYS A 598 16.22 16.95 54.17
N TYR A 599 15.74 16.31 53.10
CA TYR A 599 14.92 15.12 53.19
C TYR A 599 15.77 13.85 53.05
N SER A 600 15.34 12.76 53.69
CA SER A 600 15.95 11.44 53.50
C SER A 600 15.97 11.04 52.04
N TRP A 601 16.98 10.26 51.62
CA TRP A 601 17.22 9.94 50.20
C TRP A 601 16.00 9.38 49.46
N PHE A 602 15.21 8.52 50.11
CA PHE A 602 13.95 7.99 49.56
C PHE A 602 12.86 9.07 49.37
N LYS A 603 12.79 10.08 50.25
CA LYS A 603 11.83 11.20 50.14
C LYS A 603 12.36 12.32 49.25
N ARG A 604 13.68 12.49 49.16
CA ARG A 604 14.37 13.54 48.39
C ARG A 604 14.01 13.47 46.91
N SER A 605 14.10 12.30 46.29
CA SER A 605 13.74 12.14 44.87
C SER A 605 12.29 12.56 44.59
N ARG A 606 11.33 12.11 45.42
CA ARG A 606 9.90 12.46 45.28
C ARG A 606 9.65 13.94 45.51
N LYS A 607 10.27 14.54 46.53
CA LYS A 607 10.14 15.97 46.86
C LYS A 607 10.79 16.84 45.79
N ARG A 608 11.94 16.42 45.24
CA ARG A 608 12.63 17.13 44.15
C ARG A 608 11.75 17.16 42.92
N ARG A 609 11.21 16.01 42.52
CA ARG A 609 10.25 15.93 41.41
C ARG A 609 9.04 16.86 41.61
N LYS A 610 8.41 16.84 42.80
CA LYS A 610 7.28 17.74 43.10
C LYS A 610 7.65 19.22 42.99
N CYS A 611 8.83 19.58 43.49
CA CYS A 611 9.36 20.95 43.32
C CYS A 611 9.52 21.27 41.83
N MET A 612 10.12 20.39 41.04
CA MET A 612 10.29 20.62 39.61
C MET A 612 8.95 20.79 38.88
N GLU A 613 7.95 19.97 39.21
CA GLU A 613 6.57 20.05 38.70
C GLU A 613 5.91 21.41 39.08
N GLU A 614 6.16 21.93 40.29
CA GLU A 614 5.62 23.22 40.75
C GLU A 614 6.16 24.40 39.93
N TYR A 615 7.47 24.43 39.66
CA TYR A 615 8.12 25.52 38.92
C TYR A 615 8.04 25.40 37.40
N SER A 616 7.61 24.26 36.86
CA SER A 616 7.47 24.02 35.42
C SER A 616 6.01 24.05 34.94
N LYS A 617 5.05 24.29 35.82
CA LYS A 617 3.62 24.28 35.47
C LYS A 617 3.30 25.35 34.42
N ARG A 618 2.58 24.98 33.36
CA ARG A 618 2.10 25.93 32.34
C ARG A 618 0.98 26.82 32.91
N ASN A 619 0.95 28.10 32.55
CA ASN A 619 -0.15 29.02 32.91
C ASN A 619 -1.39 28.72 32.02
N VAL A 620 -2.58 28.50 32.59
CA VAL A 620 -3.85 28.13 31.89
C VAL A 620 -4.76 29.38 31.84
N PRO A 621 -5.52 29.74 30.76
CA PRO A 621 -6.27 28.92 29.79
C PRO A 621 -6.12 29.28 28.28
N GLN A 622 -4.95 29.74 27.81
CA GLN A 622 -4.69 29.90 26.36
C GLN A 622 -3.97 28.71 25.69
N ASN A 623 -3.61 27.69 26.47
CA ASN A 623 -2.80 26.53 26.06
C ASN A 623 -3.57 25.20 25.87
N ILE A 624 -4.91 25.19 25.86
CA ILE A 624 -5.68 23.99 25.48
C ILE A 624 -5.41 23.60 24.02
N ALA A 625 -4.97 24.58 23.21
CA ALA A 625 -4.65 24.38 21.81
C ALA A 625 -3.30 23.69 21.56
N GLU A 626 -2.32 23.85 22.46
CA GLU A 626 -0.99 23.24 22.29
C GLU A 626 -0.98 21.86 22.94
N VAL A 627 -0.96 20.83 22.11
CA VAL A 627 -1.15 19.45 22.56
C VAL A 627 0.08 18.61 22.21
N PRO A 628 0.68 17.86 23.16
CA PRO A 628 1.81 16.98 22.86
C PRO A 628 1.38 15.82 21.98
N LEU A 629 1.45 16.01 20.65
CA LEU A 629 0.87 15.10 19.66
C LEU A 629 1.40 13.67 19.80
N TRP A 630 2.69 13.54 20.05
CA TRP A 630 3.37 12.26 20.26
C TRP A 630 2.80 11.46 21.45
N ARG A 631 2.33 12.14 22.51
CA ARG A 631 1.64 11.50 23.65
C ARG A 631 0.16 11.30 23.38
N LEU A 632 -0.50 12.26 22.75
CA LEU A 632 -1.90 12.16 22.36
C LEU A 632 -2.12 10.90 21.49
N LYS A 633 -1.24 10.69 20.51
CA LYS A 633 -1.15 9.48 19.69
C LYS A 633 -1.14 8.20 20.53
N ASP A 634 -0.37 8.13 21.61
CA ASP A 634 -0.29 6.94 22.47
C ASP A 634 -1.62 6.65 23.21
N ILE A 635 -2.34 7.71 23.62
CA ILE A 635 -3.67 7.58 24.21
C ILE A 635 -4.64 7.02 23.18
N ILE A 636 -4.78 7.70 22.04
CA ILE A 636 -5.67 7.33 20.93
C ILE A 636 -5.41 5.90 20.46
N GLN A 637 -4.14 5.55 20.26
CA GLN A 637 -3.76 4.21 19.87
C GLN A 637 -4.15 3.17 20.93
N THR A 638 -4.02 3.49 22.22
CA THR A 638 -4.41 2.57 23.27
C THR A 638 -5.93 2.43 23.38
N ILE A 639 -6.69 3.53 23.28
CA ILE A 639 -8.16 3.51 23.22
C ILE A 639 -8.62 2.60 22.07
N TYR A 640 -8.12 2.84 20.87
CA TYR A 640 -8.56 2.08 19.69
C TYR A 640 -8.07 0.63 19.68
N LEU A 641 -6.90 0.31 20.21
CA LEU A 641 -6.46 -1.09 20.24
C LEU A 641 -7.18 -1.94 21.30
N GLU A 642 -7.73 -1.31 22.35
CA GLU A 642 -8.34 -2.01 23.48
C GLU A 642 -9.88 -1.90 23.51
N HIS A 643 -10.51 -1.07 22.67
CA HIS A 643 -11.97 -0.98 22.59
C HIS A 643 -12.61 -2.32 22.18
N LYS A 644 -13.79 -2.57 22.74
CA LYS A 644 -14.59 -3.79 22.56
C LYS A 644 -15.81 -3.59 21.64
N ASN A 645 -16.25 -2.35 21.45
CA ASN A 645 -17.39 -2.00 20.60
C ASN A 645 -17.30 -0.55 20.10
N LYS A 646 -18.08 -0.21 19.07
CA LYS A 646 -18.10 1.13 18.48
C LYS A 646 -18.53 2.21 19.47
N THR A 647 -19.48 1.91 20.35
CA THR A 647 -20.01 2.87 21.32
C THR A 647 -18.95 3.36 22.32
N GLN A 648 -17.94 2.53 22.63
CA GLN A 648 -16.80 2.99 23.41
C GLN A 648 -15.99 4.06 22.66
N ILE A 649 -15.75 3.91 21.36
CA ILE A 649 -15.08 4.94 20.55
C ILE A 649 -15.91 6.22 20.54
N LEU A 650 -17.21 6.12 20.23
CA LEU A 650 -18.12 7.26 20.25
C LEU A 650 -18.14 7.97 21.61
N SER A 651 -18.03 7.21 22.71
CA SER A 651 -18.00 7.80 24.06
C SER A 651 -16.72 8.61 24.37
N PHE A 652 -15.61 8.32 23.69
CA PHE A 652 -14.34 9.04 23.88
C PHE A 652 -14.24 10.30 23.03
N PHE A 653 -14.86 10.31 21.86
CA PHE A 653 -14.76 11.41 20.91
C PHE A 653 -16.06 12.22 20.77
N GLY A 654 -17.17 11.77 21.37
CA GLY A 654 -18.50 12.37 21.19
C GLY A 654 -19.23 11.76 20.00
N TYR A 655 -20.54 11.53 20.15
CA TYR A 655 -21.34 10.84 19.13
C TYR A 655 -21.45 11.61 17.83
N ASP A 656 -21.59 12.94 17.91
CA ASP A 656 -21.77 13.80 16.73
C ASP A 656 -20.45 14.14 16.01
N ASN A 657 -19.32 13.78 16.63
CA ASN A 657 -17.97 14.16 16.19
C ASN A 657 -17.21 13.03 15.48
N VAL A 658 -17.88 11.88 15.29
CA VAL A 658 -17.29 10.70 14.68
C VAL A 658 -18.14 10.30 13.49
N PHE A 659 -17.55 10.40 12.30
CA PHE A 659 -18.12 9.81 11.10
C PHE A 659 -17.67 8.35 11.02
N TYR A 660 -18.62 7.42 11.04
CA TYR A 660 -18.35 5.99 10.96
C TYR A 660 -18.98 5.41 9.70
N TYR A 661 -18.19 4.84 8.80
CA TYR A 661 -18.70 4.26 7.55
C TYR A 661 -18.00 2.95 7.21
N GLY A 662 -18.58 2.19 6.29
CA GLY A 662 -17.98 0.93 5.89
C GLY A 662 -18.89 0.03 5.08
N ASN A 663 -18.53 -1.24 5.02
CA ASN A 663 -19.31 -2.24 4.32
C ASN A 663 -19.20 -3.63 4.96
N PHE A 664 -20.23 -4.43 4.71
CA PHE A 664 -20.29 -5.86 5.01
C PHE A 664 -20.49 -6.62 3.70
N GLN A 665 -19.62 -7.60 3.44
CA GLN A 665 -19.68 -8.46 2.28
C GLN A 665 -19.84 -9.91 2.71
N ALA A 666 -20.73 -10.63 2.05
CA ALA A 666 -21.02 -12.05 2.26
C ALA A 666 -21.55 -12.68 0.95
N HIS A 667 -22.00 -13.94 1.03
CA HIS A 667 -22.72 -14.60 -0.05
C HIS A 667 -24.07 -15.10 0.44
N THR A 668 -25.07 -15.18 -0.42
CA THR A 668 -26.33 -15.87 -0.13
C THR A 668 -26.09 -17.37 -0.01
N SER A 669 -27.06 -18.12 0.55
CA SER A 669 -27.01 -19.59 0.56
C SER A 669 -26.91 -20.23 -0.83
N GLU A 670 -27.30 -19.49 -1.87
CA GLU A 670 -27.26 -19.87 -3.28
C GLU A 670 -25.93 -19.46 -3.96
N GLY A 671 -25.03 -18.79 -3.24
CA GLY A 671 -23.71 -18.40 -3.73
C GLY A 671 -23.66 -17.05 -4.43
N GLN A 672 -24.74 -16.27 -4.44
CA GLN A 672 -24.74 -14.90 -4.98
C GLN A 672 -24.05 -13.95 -4.01
N SER A 673 -23.33 -12.94 -4.50
CA SER A 673 -22.68 -11.97 -3.62
C SER A 673 -23.67 -10.99 -3.01
N PHE A 674 -23.41 -10.67 -1.75
CA PHE A 674 -24.18 -9.72 -0.97
C PHE A 674 -23.24 -8.66 -0.41
N ILE A 675 -23.57 -7.38 -0.63
CA ILE A 675 -22.84 -6.24 -0.06
C ILE A 675 -23.85 -5.28 0.55
N SER A 676 -23.59 -4.87 1.79
CA SER A 676 -24.34 -3.82 2.48
C SER A 676 -23.36 -2.73 2.91
N TYR A 677 -23.64 -1.50 2.53
CA TYR A 677 -22.90 -0.33 2.99
C TYR A 677 -23.61 0.29 4.20
N PHE A 678 -22.85 0.98 5.04
CA PHE A 678 -23.40 1.74 6.16
C PHE A 678 -22.59 3.01 6.38
N ASN A 679 -23.26 4.03 6.92
CA ASN A 679 -22.64 5.24 7.45
C ASN A 679 -23.45 5.79 8.64
N GLU A 680 -22.78 6.46 9.56
CA GLU A 680 -23.33 7.08 10.75
C GLU A 680 -22.52 8.37 11.05
N GLY A 681 -23.17 9.42 11.54
CA GLY A 681 -22.53 10.70 11.87
C GLY A 681 -22.37 11.65 10.68
N ARG A 682 -21.69 12.79 10.92
CA ARG A 682 -21.49 13.86 9.93
C ARG A 682 -20.13 13.73 9.24
N PHE A 683 -20.12 13.72 7.91
CA PHE A 683 -18.88 13.69 7.14
C PHE A 683 -18.27 15.10 7.00
N ASP A 684 -17.08 15.29 7.57
CA ASP A 684 -16.33 16.56 7.50
C ASP A 684 -15.03 16.45 6.67
N GLY A 685 -14.86 15.36 5.89
CA GLY A 685 -13.69 15.17 5.01
C GLY A 685 -12.93 13.85 5.23
N LEU A 686 -11.90 13.61 4.40
CA LEU A 686 -11.14 12.34 4.37
C LEU A 686 -9.82 12.39 5.15
N GLY A 687 -9.34 13.59 5.48
CA GLY A 687 -8.06 13.86 6.13
C GLY A 687 -7.50 15.20 5.65
N VAL A 688 -6.46 15.70 6.32
CA VAL A 688 -5.83 17.01 6.03
C VAL A 688 -5.26 17.07 4.60
N VAL A 689 -4.52 16.05 4.20
CA VAL A 689 -3.89 15.88 2.88
C VAL A 689 -4.94 15.69 1.81
N ASP A 690 -5.94 14.84 2.04
CA ASP A 690 -6.95 14.52 1.02
C ASP A 690 -7.94 15.68 0.81
N ASN A 691 -8.23 16.45 1.86
CA ASN A 691 -8.95 17.71 1.78
C ASN A 691 -8.13 18.74 0.97
N PHE A 692 -6.85 18.95 1.34
CA PHE A 692 -5.96 19.84 0.60
C PHE A 692 -5.87 19.47 -0.87
N ARG A 693 -5.69 18.19 -1.21
CA ARG A 693 -5.65 17.74 -2.62
C ARG A 693 -6.96 17.98 -3.36
N ARG A 694 -8.11 17.81 -2.70
CA ARG A 694 -9.43 18.06 -3.30
C ARG A 694 -9.62 19.52 -3.65
N GLU A 695 -9.38 20.38 -2.67
CA GLU A 695 -9.51 21.83 -2.80
C GLU A 695 -8.57 22.40 -3.85
N ASN A 696 -7.46 21.70 -4.10
CA ASN A 696 -6.43 22.11 -5.05
C ASN A 696 -6.46 21.37 -6.39
N ASN A 697 -7.47 20.54 -6.67
CA ASN A 697 -7.61 19.72 -7.89
C ASN A 697 -6.38 18.82 -8.18
N LEU A 698 -5.74 18.29 -7.13
CA LEU A 698 -4.54 17.46 -7.22
C LEU A 698 -4.85 15.95 -7.22
N ARG A 699 -6.03 15.55 -7.71
CA ARG A 699 -6.49 14.16 -7.70
C ARG A 699 -6.32 13.53 -9.07
N SER A 700 -5.95 12.25 -9.08
CA SER A 700 -6.15 11.42 -10.28
C SER A 700 -7.65 11.31 -10.57
N PRO A 701 -8.07 11.11 -11.83
CA PRO A 701 -9.49 11.03 -12.18
C PRO A 701 -10.21 9.93 -11.38
N ALA A 702 -11.43 10.23 -10.96
CA ALA A 702 -12.23 9.42 -10.05
C ALA A 702 -12.62 8.04 -10.61
N SER A 703 -12.46 7.81 -11.93
CA SER A 703 -12.77 6.54 -12.60
C SER A 703 -11.77 5.41 -12.32
N LEU A 704 -10.73 5.66 -11.51
CA LEU A 704 -9.65 4.71 -11.24
C LEU A 704 -9.54 4.21 -9.79
N ASP A 705 -10.36 4.72 -8.86
CA ASP A 705 -10.33 4.36 -7.42
C ASP A 705 -11.56 3.56 -6.94
#